data_AF-A0A7S2LZ31-F1
#
_entry.id   AF-A0A7S2LZ31-F1
#
_cell.length_a   1.000
_cell.length_b   1.000
_cell.length_c   1.000
_cell.angle_alpha   90.00
_cell.angle_beta   90.00
_cell.angle_gamma   90.00
#
_symmetry.space_group_name_H-M   'P 1'
#
loop_
_entity.id
_entity.type
_entity.pdbx_description
1 polymer ?
#
loop_
_entity_poly.entity_id
_entity_poly.type
_entity_poly.pdbx_seq_one_letter_code
_entity_poly.pdbx_strand_id
1 'polypeptide(L)'
;EPLYEAPVLGPPREPILMVMNLLRSMEYSNTLPTVGLDGPPLAEFYNVRLYKMDEKIGQSPHDFPSVFSFFLPEYVPEAGPALSAQLAAPEATILDMPKIIGIQNGMISLIKYGLSDCNDGYASYPGYKWCSDDGLYYRSIGHLARVPAGTTIAELVSEVSLLLTAGRLSQDNRDTIEAACSAETDHDAQFRCIQQLIVFSTEFHSTNKMEKSGEDRAVDTTTVVASKEPYKGLIYLYISGGLDSFHLLAPHTCAPINVYERFRAIRGKNSLSEGIGLTLEEMLVIDGNNLDQPCSTFGIHPNLSILQTLYNDGDAAFIANAGLMAEPVDVNNYRQMTPVQLFAHNDMSLETKKDDIFNEFVGTGVHGRIADVLKSKNLPVNVFSISGTQIVNVGEPGGVAPFILSSSGLPDFNAAPSISDMDAVILELNNATRKDSGIFAETWSNLLSESMASHELLKTELDAVDVSTAFPTGGIGAQLKTVAQLMKTKESRGVVRDIFYVSQGGYDTHSNMQANLVTRFTELNTALEAFVAEVKVQGLWPHVTVVQFSEFARTLDPNTGDGSDHGWGGVHFHIGGGLVGGKVRGLYPDDFVQSPSNPIALSRGRMVPTYPWDAMWKGTATWFGIEEGPEMDKVLPMHSNFPGKTYSAEELYV
;
A
#
# COMPACT_ATOMS: atom_id res chain seq x y z
N GLU A 1 -4.48 7.81 -27.37
CA GLU A 1 -4.74 9.17 -26.86
C GLU A 1 -5.19 9.05 -25.41
N PRO A 2 -4.74 9.93 -24.50
CA PRO A 2 -5.30 10.00 -23.16
C PRO A 2 -6.80 10.36 -23.26
N LEU A 3 -7.63 9.81 -22.37
CA LEU A 3 -9.09 10.07 -22.28
C LEU A 3 -9.47 11.56 -22.13
N TYR A 4 -8.48 12.44 -21.93
CA TYR A 4 -8.62 13.86 -21.63
C TYR A 4 -9.17 14.75 -22.77
N GLU A 5 -9.01 14.37 -24.04
CA GLU A 5 -9.32 15.28 -25.15
C GLU A 5 -10.76 15.17 -25.70
N ALA A 6 -11.56 14.23 -25.21
CA ALA A 6 -12.94 14.09 -25.66
C ALA A 6 -13.94 14.70 -24.64
N PRO A 7 -14.54 15.88 -24.93
CA PRO A 7 -15.54 16.51 -24.06
C PRO A 7 -16.84 15.69 -23.87
N VAL A 8 -16.97 14.56 -24.56
CA VAL A 8 -18.10 13.62 -24.49
C VAL A 8 -17.89 12.55 -23.39
N LEU A 9 -16.67 12.42 -22.85
CA LEU A 9 -16.34 11.34 -21.90
C LEU A 9 -16.61 11.68 -20.43
N GLY A 10 -16.60 12.97 -20.08
CA GLY A 10 -16.88 13.51 -18.74
C GLY A 10 -15.95 12.98 -17.64
N PRO A 11 -14.97 13.76 -17.17
CA PRO A 11 -13.97 13.28 -16.22
C PRO A 11 -14.60 12.89 -14.87
N PRO A 12 -13.93 12.01 -14.10
CA PRO A 12 -14.30 11.77 -12.71
C PRO A 12 -14.12 13.08 -11.96
N ARG A 13 -15.02 13.35 -11.02
CA ARG A 13 -14.89 14.55 -10.19
C ARG A 13 -13.76 14.34 -9.19
N GLU A 14 -12.95 15.38 -9.04
CA GLU A 14 -11.86 15.36 -8.08
C GLU A 14 -12.41 15.18 -6.64
N PRO A 15 -11.92 14.18 -5.87
CA PRO A 15 -12.45 13.85 -4.55
C PRO A 15 -12.56 15.04 -3.59
N ILE A 16 -11.52 15.88 -3.50
CA ILE A 16 -11.56 17.05 -2.63
C ILE A 16 -12.61 18.06 -3.09
N LEU A 17 -12.83 18.23 -4.39
CA LEU A 17 -13.87 19.10 -4.92
C LEU A 17 -15.27 18.56 -4.63
N MET A 18 -15.44 17.24 -4.56
CA MET A 18 -16.72 16.65 -4.15
C MET A 18 -17.02 16.95 -2.68
N VAL A 19 -16.04 16.80 -1.78
CA VAL A 19 -16.17 17.18 -0.36
C VAL A 19 -16.47 18.67 -0.22
N MET A 20 -15.74 19.53 -0.94
CA MET A 20 -15.97 20.98 -0.94
C MET A 20 -17.34 21.36 -1.53
N ASN A 21 -17.80 20.65 -2.56
CA ASN A 21 -19.14 20.85 -3.11
C ASN A 21 -20.22 20.52 -2.08
N LEU A 22 -20.10 19.38 -1.38
CA LEU A 22 -21.03 19.02 -0.30
C LEU A 22 -21.05 20.08 0.80
N LEU A 23 -19.88 20.50 1.31
CA LEU A 23 -19.76 21.52 2.34
C LEU A 23 -20.40 22.85 1.92
N ARG A 24 -20.16 23.31 0.69
CA ARG A 24 -20.70 24.59 0.20
C ARG A 24 -22.19 24.52 -0.08
N SER A 25 -22.62 23.50 -0.82
CA SER A 25 -24.01 23.35 -1.26
C SER A 25 -24.96 23.08 -0.10
N MET A 26 -24.47 22.46 0.98
CA MET A 26 -25.26 22.19 2.19
C MET A 26 -24.97 23.20 3.32
N GLU A 27 -24.43 24.37 2.98
CA GLU A 27 -24.26 25.52 3.87
C GLU A 27 -23.52 25.16 5.17
N TYR A 28 -22.32 24.60 5.05
CA TYR A 28 -21.50 24.24 6.20
C TYR A 28 -21.34 25.41 7.17
N SER A 29 -21.65 25.16 8.43
CA SER A 29 -21.58 26.11 9.53
C SER A 29 -20.69 25.58 10.63
N ASN A 30 -19.81 26.43 11.14
CA ASN A 30 -18.98 26.10 12.29
C ASN A 30 -19.84 26.08 13.56
N THR A 31 -19.63 25.09 14.41
CA THR A 31 -20.33 25.01 15.70
C THR A 31 -19.30 24.58 16.72
N LEU A 32 -19.06 25.40 17.74
CA LEU A 32 -18.21 24.96 18.84
C LEU A 32 -18.99 23.95 19.68
N PRO A 33 -18.45 22.75 19.96
CA PRO A 33 -19.10 21.75 20.79
C PRO A 33 -19.46 22.33 22.15
N THR A 34 -20.70 22.14 22.60
CA THR A 34 -21.22 22.75 23.84
C THR A 34 -21.06 21.86 25.07
N VAL A 35 -20.64 20.60 24.91
CA VAL A 35 -20.42 19.60 25.97
C VAL A 35 -19.23 18.69 25.65
N GLY A 36 -18.51 18.21 26.68
CA GLY A 36 -17.45 17.19 26.52
C GLY A 36 -16.03 17.71 26.25
N LEU A 37 -15.72 18.97 26.58
CA LEU A 37 -14.38 19.55 26.39
C LEU A 37 -13.41 19.16 27.53
N ASP A 38 -12.92 17.93 27.54
CA ASP A 38 -11.71 17.56 28.30
C ASP A 38 -10.47 17.79 27.42
N GLY A 39 -10.25 19.05 27.02
CA GLY A 39 -9.12 19.45 26.17
C GLY A 39 -8.99 20.97 26.07
N PRO A 40 -7.81 21.50 25.72
CA PRO A 40 -7.61 22.95 25.65
C PRO A 40 -8.57 23.58 24.60
N PRO A 41 -8.79 24.92 24.63
CA PRO A 41 -9.74 25.65 23.77
C PRO A 41 -9.39 25.66 22.26
N LEU A 42 -8.73 24.61 21.77
CA LEU A 42 -8.19 24.50 20.42
C LEU A 42 -9.27 24.28 19.35
N ALA A 43 -10.53 24.04 19.72
CA ALA A 43 -11.64 23.89 18.78
C ALA A 43 -11.75 25.09 17.81
N GLU A 44 -11.41 26.30 18.26
CA GLU A 44 -11.40 27.51 17.42
C GLU A 44 -10.37 27.47 16.28
N PHE A 45 -9.30 26.67 16.39
CA PHE A 45 -8.26 26.52 15.36
C PHE A 45 -8.53 25.36 14.37
N TYR A 46 -9.57 24.56 14.60
CA TYR A 46 -9.85 23.33 13.83
C TYR A 46 -11.13 23.37 12.99
N ASN A 47 -11.74 24.54 12.82
CA ASN A 47 -13.08 24.71 12.23
C ASN A 47 -13.33 24.08 10.84
N VAL A 48 -12.30 23.73 10.08
CA VAL A 48 -12.40 23.03 8.78
C VAL A 48 -11.26 22.00 8.61
N ARG A 49 -10.65 21.52 9.70
CA ARG A 49 -9.57 20.54 9.59
C ARG A 49 -10.14 19.17 9.23
N LEU A 50 -9.88 18.75 8.01
CA LEU A 50 -10.18 17.40 7.54
C LEU A 50 -8.96 16.49 7.79
N TYR A 51 -9.18 15.33 8.38
CA TYR A 51 -8.14 14.43 8.87
C TYR A 51 -7.93 13.24 7.92
N LYS A 52 -6.65 12.90 7.69
CA LYS A 52 -6.24 11.75 6.86
C LYS A 52 -6.92 11.71 5.49
N MET A 53 -7.04 12.87 4.83
CA MET A 53 -7.72 12.94 3.53
C MET A 53 -6.93 12.22 2.43
N ASP A 54 -5.62 12.13 2.57
CA ASP A 54 -4.74 11.26 1.79
C ASP A 54 -5.13 9.78 1.91
N GLU A 55 -5.38 9.27 3.12
CA GLU A 55 -5.84 7.88 3.33
C GLU A 55 -7.30 7.68 2.90
N LYS A 56 -8.18 8.66 3.16
CA LYS A 56 -9.64 8.53 2.97
C LYS A 56 -10.14 8.81 1.57
N ILE A 57 -9.50 9.74 0.86
CA ILE A 57 -9.95 10.19 -0.47
C ILE A 57 -8.80 10.26 -1.47
N GLY A 58 -7.60 9.81 -1.08
CA GLY A 58 -6.38 9.88 -1.86
C GLY A 58 -5.68 11.24 -1.82
N GLN A 59 -6.37 12.32 -1.47
CA GLN A 59 -5.91 13.70 -1.66
C GLN A 59 -5.83 14.48 -0.35
N SER A 60 -4.71 15.16 -0.09
CA SER A 60 -4.55 16.06 1.07
C SER A 60 -3.95 17.41 0.66
N PRO A 61 -4.53 18.55 1.07
CA PRO A 61 -3.90 19.84 0.91
C PRO A 61 -2.59 19.90 1.72
N HIS A 62 -1.47 20.14 1.04
CA HIS A 62 -0.13 20.31 1.63
C HIS A 62 0.57 19.05 2.15
N ASP A 63 -0.01 17.87 1.95
CA ASP A 63 0.67 16.59 2.20
C ASP A 63 0.83 15.88 0.85
N PHE A 64 1.97 16.11 0.20
CA PHE A 64 2.29 15.50 -1.08
C PHE A 64 2.90 14.12 -0.79
N PRO A 65 2.22 13.01 -1.13
CA PRO A 65 2.78 11.67 -0.92
C PRO A 65 4.08 11.46 -1.72
N SER A 66 4.29 12.26 -2.77
CA SER A 66 5.52 12.37 -3.54
C SER A 66 5.63 13.75 -4.18
N VAL A 67 6.85 14.24 -4.37
CA VAL A 67 7.16 15.50 -5.09
C VAL A 67 6.99 15.42 -6.61
N PHE A 68 6.70 14.24 -7.20
CA PHE A 68 6.85 14.04 -8.66
C PHE A 68 5.64 13.51 -9.45
N SER A 69 4.61 12.92 -8.83
CA SER A 69 3.28 12.73 -9.46
C SER A 69 2.32 12.12 -8.45
N PHE A 70 1.03 12.40 -8.59
CA PHE A 70 -0.05 11.84 -7.77
C PHE A 70 -0.62 10.54 -8.36
N PHE A 71 -0.39 10.31 -9.66
CA PHE A 71 -0.92 9.17 -10.42
C PHE A 71 0.17 8.43 -11.18
N LEU A 72 -0.05 7.12 -11.40
CA LEU A 72 0.76 6.28 -12.28
C LEU A 72 0.32 6.50 -13.74
N PRO A 73 1.18 7.06 -14.63
CA PRO A 73 0.80 7.41 -16.01
C PRO A 73 0.26 6.25 -16.84
N GLU A 74 0.70 5.03 -16.53
CA GLU A 74 0.33 3.78 -17.21
C GLU A 74 -0.79 3.00 -16.51
N TYR A 75 -1.37 3.52 -15.42
CA TYR A 75 -2.42 2.80 -14.69
C TYR A 75 -3.67 2.60 -15.54
N VAL A 76 -4.10 1.34 -15.64
CA VAL A 76 -5.37 0.94 -16.24
C VAL A 76 -6.27 0.45 -15.10
N PRO A 77 -7.52 0.94 -14.98
CA PRO A 77 -8.44 0.45 -13.96
C PRO A 77 -8.67 -1.06 -14.07
N GLU A 78 -8.91 -1.71 -12.94
CA GLU A 78 -9.07 -3.17 -12.85
C GLU A 78 -10.46 -3.65 -13.31
N ALA A 79 -11.35 -2.73 -13.68
CA ALA A 79 -12.70 -3.03 -14.11
C ALA A 79 -13.24 -2.01 -15.13
N GLY A 80 -14.35 -2.39 -15.77
CA GLY A 80 -15.14 -1.50 -16.61
C GLY A 80 -14.59 -1.28 -18.04
N PRO A 81 -15.12 -0.27 -18.75
CA PRO A 81 -14.80 0.00 -20.15
C PRO A 81 -13.33 0.40 -20.38
N ALA A 82 -12.71 1.07 -19.40
CA ALA A 82 -11.30 1.46 -19.49
C ALA A 82 -10.40 0.22 -19.54
N LEU A 83 -10.65 -0.78 -18.69
CA LEU A 83 -9.98 -2.08 -18.76
C LEU A 83 -10.23 -2.77 -20.12
N SER A 84 -11.50 -2.85 -20.53
CA SER A 84 -11.91 -3.54 -21.77
C SER A 84 -11.24 -2.96 -23.01
N ALA A 85 -10.96 -1.65 -22.99
CA ALA A 85 -10.30 -0.92 -24.06
C ALA A 85 -8.78 -0.75 -23.83
N GLN A 86 -8.24 -1.27 -22.72
CA GLN A 86 -6.85 -1.11 -22.29
C GLN A 86 -6.38 0.35 -22.31
N LEU A 87 -7.23 1.25 -21.81
CA LEU A 87 -6.97 2.68 -21.77
C LEU A 87 -6.36 3.08 -20.43
N ALA A 88 -5.19 3.71 -20.49
CA ALA A 88 -4.59 4.34 -19.31
C ALA A 88 -5.54 5.44 -18.78
N ALA A 89 -5.84 5.36 -17.49
CA ALA A 89 -6.61 6.33 -16.73
C ALA A 89 -5.91 6.58 -15.39
N PRO A 90 -4.79 7.31 -15.37
CA PRO A 90 -4.00 7.56 -14.16
C PRO A 90 -4.85 8.04 -12.97
N GLU A 91 -5.86 8.85 -13.26
CA GLU A 91 -6.75 9.45 -12.26
C GLU A 91 -7.57 8.42 -11.51
N ALA A 92 -7.84 7.26 -12.12
CA ALA A 92 -8.58 6.18 -11.50
C ALA A 92 -7.78 5.45 -10.40
N THR A 93 -6.50 5.80 -10.18
CA THR A 93 -5.70 5.29 -9.03
C THR A 93 -6.30 5.69 -7.68
N ILE A 94 -7.17 6.72 -7.63
CA ILE A 94 -7.92 7.09 -6.42
C ILE A 94 -9.23 6.32 -6.23
N LEU A 95 -9.61 5.47 -7.19
CA LEU A 95 -10.83 4.69 -7.16
C LEU A 95 -10.56 3.26 -6.65
N ASP A 96 -9.80 3.14 -5.56
CA ASP A 96 -9.63 1.85 -4.88
C ASP A 96 -10.57 1.71 -3.68
N MET A 97 -10.72 0.49 -3.18
CA MET A 97 -11.69 0.17 -2.13
C MET A 97 -11.54 1.06 -0.88
N PRO A 98 -10.36 1.27 -0.27
CA PRO A 98 -10.26 2.11 0.92
C PRO A 98 -10.65 3.56 0.69
N LYS A 99 -10.34 4.13 -0.48
CA LYS A 99 -10.70 5.52 -0.81
C LYS A 99 -12.17 5.65 -1.17
N ILE A 100 -12.75 4.66 -1.85
CA ILE A 100 -14.19 4.60 -2.12
C ILE A 100 -14.98 4.54 -0.80
N ILE A 101 -14.59 3.65 0.11
CA ILE A 101 -15.24 3.54 1.43
C ILE A 101 -14.97 4.81 2.25
N GLY A 102 -13.74 5.31 2.25
CA GLY A 102 -13.33 6.47 3.03
C GLY A 102 -14.07 7.75 2.63
N ILE A 103 -14.23 8.01 1.32
CA ILE A 103 -14.99 9.17 0.86
C ILE A 103 -16.47 9.06 1.22
N GLN A 104 -17.04 7.85 1.12
CA GLN A 104 -18.45 7.59 1.39
C GLN A 104 -18.77 7.68 2.87
N ASN A 105 -18.02 6.97 3.72
CA ASN A 105 -18.17 7.03 5.17
C ASN A 105 -17.95 8.45 5.69
N GLY A 106 -16.94 9.15 5.18
CA GLY A 106 -16.68 10.53 5.54
C GLY A 106 -17.84 11.47 5.20
N MET A 107 -18.45 11.33 4.01
CA MET A 107 -19.61 12.14 3.61
C MET A 107 -20.86 11.79 4.41
N ILE A 108 -21.14 10.49 4.65
CA ILE A 108 -22.25 10.05 5.49
C ILE A 108 -22.11 10.60 6.91
N SER A 109 -20.93 10.46 7.51
CA SER A 109 -20.68 11.00 8.85
C SER A 109 -20.89 12.50 8.88
N LEU A 110 -20.42 13.23 7.86
CA LEU A 110 -20.61 14.67 7.77
C LEU A 110 -22.10 15.05 7.67
N ILE A 111 -22.89 14.27 6.93
CA ILE A 111 -24.33 14.47 6.78
C ILE A 111 -25.08 14.20 8.10
N LYS A 112 -24.77 13.11 8.81
CA LYS A 112 -25.53 12.68 10.00
C LYS A 112 -25.04 13.28 11.31
N TYR A 113 -23.72 13.40 11.45
CA TYR A 113 -23.05 13.74 12.71
C TYR A 113 -22.23 15.02 12.61
N GLY A 114 -22.20 15.67 11.45
CA GLY A 114 -21.35 16.84 11.21
C GLY A 114 -19.87 16.46 11.09
N LEU A 115 -19.00 17.46 11.07
CA LEU A 115 -17.55 17.28 11.10
C LEU A 115 -17.09 16.66 12.43
N SER A 116 -17.15 15.33 12.50
CA SER A 116 -16.71 14.48 13.62
C SER A 116 -15.91 13.28 13.10
N ASP A 117 -15.36 12.49 14.01
CA ASP A 117 -14.66 11.23 13.74
C ASP A 117 -15.58 9.99 13.81
N CYS A 118 -16.88 10.22 13.97
CA CYS A 118 -17.91 9.18 14.00
C CYS A 118 -17.91 8.31 12.75
N ASN A 119 -17.96 6.99 12.94
CA ASN A 119 -18.07 6.03 11.83
C ASN A 119 -17.08 6.33 10.70
N ASP A 120 -15.85 6.63 11.08
CA ASP A 120 -14.76 7.00 10.18
C ASP A 120 -14.98 8.34 9.42
N GLY A 121 -15.56 9.33 10.12
CA GLY A 121 -15.79 10.70 9.64
C GLY A 121 -14.52 11.54 9.43
N TYR A 122 -14.69 12.75 8.87
CA TYR A 122 -13.56 13.58 8.42
C TYR A 122 -12.82 14.37 9.52
N ALA A 123 -13.25 14.38 10.78
CA ALA A 123 -12.55 15.16 11.81
C ALA A 123 -11.35 14.42 12.40
N SER A 124 -10.33 15.17 12.85
CA SER A 124 -9.23 14.62 13.66
C SER A 124 -9.69 14.45 15.09
N TYR A 125 -9.61 13.25 15.67
CA TYR A 125 -10.02 12.90 17.04
C TYR A 125 -9.85 14.05 18.05
N PRO A 126 -10.93 14.76 18.41
CA PRO A 126 -10.90 15.78 19.45
C PRO A 126 -11.46 15.18 20.75
N GLY A 127 -10.95 14.03 21.21
CA GLY A 127 -11.34 13.48 22.51
C GLY A 127 -12.82 13.04 22.65
N TYR A 128 -13.64 13.14 21.61
CA TYR A 128 -15.06 12.85 21.64
C TYR A 128 -15.31 11.35 21.47
N LYS A 129 -15.32 10.60 22.57
CA LYS A 129 -15.48 9.13 22.55
C LYS A 129 -16.83 8.60 22.00
N TRP A 130 -17.78 9.44 21.56
CA TRP A 130 -19.13 8.99 21.22
C TRP A 130 -19.81 9.85 20.16
N CYS A 131 -20.55 9.19 19.28
CA CYS A 131 -21.42 9.84 18.31
C CYS A 131 -22.67 10.43 18.94
N SER A 132 -23.09 11.57 18.41
CA SER A 132 -24.40 12.13 18.69
C SER A 132 -25.49 11.32 17.97
N ASP A 133 -26.73 11.50 18.39
CA ASP A 133 -27.87 10.97 17.63
C ASP A 133 -27.96 11.67 16.27
N ASP A 134 -28.59 11.01 15.30
CA ASP A 134 -28.74 11.51 13.93
C ASP A 134 -29.37 12.92 13.90
N GLY A 135 -28.74 13.82 13.15
CA GLY A 135 -29.17 15.22 13.01
C GLY A 135 -28.86 16.10 14.24
N LEU A 136 -28.27 15.56 15.30
CA LEU A 136 -27.81 16.33 16.45
C LEU A 136 -26.32 16.63 16.33
N TYR A 137 -25.93 17.91 16.26
CA TYR A 137 -24.54 18.31 15.97
C TYR A 137 -23.78 18.88 17.18
N TYR A 138 -24.31 18.73 18.40
CA TYR A 138 -23.76 19.37 19.61
C TYR A 138 -22.35 18.89 20.02
N ARG A 139 -21.88 17.76 19.46
CA ARG A 139 -20.52 17.21 19.64
C ARG A 139 -19.61 17.42 18.43
N SER A 140 -20.12 18.05 17.38
CA SER A 140 -19.38 18.30 16.15
C SER A 140 -18.75 19.68 16.17
N ILE A 141 -17.58 19.83 15.52
CA ILE A 141 -16.92 21.14 15.33
C ILE A 141 -17.51 21.95 14.17
N GLY A 142 -18.43 21.35 13.40
CA GLY A 142 -19.27 22.03 12.40
C GLY A 142 -20.26 21.07 11.74
N HIS A 143 -21.25 21.58 11.02
CA HIS A 143 -22.29 20.75 10.42
C HIS A 143 -22.86 21.37 9.16
N LEU A 144 -23.59 20.58 8.38
CA LEU A 144 -24.33 21.04 7.21
C LEU A 144 -25.63 21.73 7.70
N ALA A 145 -25.73 23.05 7.57
CA ALA A 145 -26.80 23.83 8.18
C ALA A 145 -27.95 24.17 7.21
N ARG A 146 -27.92 23.65 5.98
CA ARG A 146 -28.95 23.92 4.99
C ARG A 146 -30.31 23.42 5.46
N VAL A 147 -31.29 24.32 5.42
CA VAL A 147 -32.71 24.01 5.65
C VAL A 147 -33.37 23.72 4.30
N PRO A 148 -34.07 22.57 4.12
CA PRO A 148 -34.74 22.25 2.87
C PRO A 148 -35.85 23.24 2.53
N ALA A 149 -35.94 23.64 1.27
CA ALA A 149 -37.03 24.47 0.75
C ALA A 149 -38.19 23.64 0.20
N GLY A 150 -37.91 22.43 -0.30
CA GLY A 150 -38.93 21.47 -0.70
C GLY A 150 -39.81 21.03 0.47
N THR A 151 -41.07 20.73 0.18
CA THR A 151 -42.06 20.28 1.19
C THR A 151 -42.57 18.86 0.91
N THR A 152 -42.30 18.35 -0.28
CA THR A 152 -42.59 16.97 -0.69
C THR A 152 -41.30 16.26 -1.02
N ILE A 153 -41.28 14.93 -0.95
CA ILE A 153 -40.06 14.15 -1.22
C ILE A 153 -39.49 14.40 -2.62
N ALA A 154 -40.35 14.54 -3.64
CA ALA A 154 -39.94 14.86 -5.00
C ALA A 154 -39.32 16.26 -5.12
N GLU A 155 -39.83 17.24 -4.37
CA GLU A 155 -39.23 18.58 -4.29
C GLU A 155 -37.87 18.52 -3.58
N LEU A 156 -37.73 17.75 -2.50
CA LEU A 156 -36.46 17.54 -1.79
C LEU A 156 -35.42 16.87 -2.71
N VAL A 157 -35.78 15.81 -3.42
CA VAL A 157 -34.90 15.13 -4.38
C VAL A 157 -34.49 16.07 -5.52
N SER A 158 -35.42 16.89 -6.02
CA SER A 158 -35.14 17.90 -7.03
C SER A 158 -34.16 18.97 -6.52
N GLU A 159 -34.36 19.45 -5.30
CA GLU A 159 -33.50 20.42 -4.64
C GLU A 159 -32.08 19.89 -4.45
N VAL A 160 -31.92 18.72 -3.81
CA VAL A 160 -30.60 18.14 -3.53
C VAL A 160 -29.88 17.76 -4.84
N SER A 161 -30.61 17.24 -5.83
CA SER A 161 -30.02 16.98 -7.15
C SER A 161 -29.51 18.26 -7.82
N LEU A 162 -30.25 19.36 -7.76
CA LEU A 162 -29.78 20.64 -8.30
C LEU A 162 -28.47 21.07 -7.64
N LEU A 163 -28.35 20.89 -6.33
CA LEU A 163 -27.22 21.34 -5.54
C LEU A 163 -25.98 20.45 -5.63
N LEU A 164 -26.16 19.13 -5.69
CA LEU A 164 -25.05 18.17 -5.64
C LEU A 164 -24.65 17.61 -7.01
N THR A 165 -25.62 17.50 -7.92
CA THR A 165 -25.43 16.93 -9.27
C THR A 165 -25.76 17.92 -10.39
N ALA A 166 -25.96 19.20 -10.09
CA ALA A 166 -26.42 20.22 -11.05
C ALA A 166 -27.67 19.79 -11.84
N GLY A 167 -28.57 19.04 -11.20
CA GLY A 167 -29.80 18.54 -11.80
C GLY A 167 -29.61 17.32 -12.73
N ARG A 168 -28.41 16.72 -12.79
CA ARG A 168 -28.10 15.61 -13.70
C ARG A 168 -28.64 14.25 -13.27
N LEU A 169 -29.10 14.11 -12.02
CA LEU A 169 -29.65 12.85 -11.51
C LEU A 169 -30.77 12.35 -12.44
N SER A 170 -30.60 11.13 -12.94
CA SER A 170 -31.53 10.47 -13.86
C SER A 170 -32.91 10.28 -13.24
N GLN A 171 -33.95 10.17 -14.06
CA GLN A 171 -35.31 9.97 -13.55
C GLN A 171 -35.42 8.65 -12.76
N ASP A 172 -34.80 7.58 -13.27
CA ASP A 172 -34.77 6.28 -12.58
C ASP A 172 -34.15 6.41 -11.18
N ASN A 173 -32.98 7.07 -11.05
CA ASN A 173 -32.37 7.28 -9.74
C ASN A 173 -33.20 8.21 -8.84
N ARG A 174 -33.94 9.18 -9.39
CA ARG A 174 -34.87 10.00 -8.60
C ARG A 174 -35.98 9.12 -8.03
N ASP A 175 -36.60 8.31 -8.85
CA ASP A 175 -37.72 7.44 -8.45
C ASP A 175 -37.27 6.43 -7.39
N THR A 176 -36.08 5.81 -7.55
CA THR A 176 -35.48 4.91 -6.55
C THR A 176 -35.23 5.64 -5.21
N ILE A 177 -34.66 6.85 -5.22
CA ILE A 177 -34.39 7.63 -4.01
C ILE A 177 -35.69 8.09 -3.32
N GLU A 178 -36.66 8.54 -4.10
CA GLU A 178 -37.99 8.94 -3.59
C GLU A 178 -38.68 7.74 -2.92
N ALA A 179 -38.65 6.57 -3.55
CA ALA A 179 -39.24 5.36 -2.98
C ALA A 179 -38.56 4.95 -1.66
N ALA A 180 -37.23 4.93 -1.65
CA ALA A 180 -36.43 4.52 -0.49
C ALA A 180 -36.58 5.48 0.70
N CYS A 181 -36.40 6.79 0.47
CA CYS A 181 -36.44 7.78 1.55
C CYS A 181 -37.87 8.12 2.02
N SER A 182 -38.92 7.68 1.32
CA SER A 182 -40.31 7.78 1.81
C SER A 182 -40.55 6.96 3.08
N ALA A 183 -39.66 6.03 3.42
CA ALA A 183 -39.72 5.26 4.66
C ALA A 183 -39.49 6.14 5.91
N GLU A 184 -38.78 7.26 5.76
CA GLU A 184 -38.58 8.22 6.84
C GLU A 184 -39.82 9.08 7.07
N THR A 185 -40.19 9.27 8.34
CA THR A 185 -41.37 10.06 8.72
C THR A 185 -41.05 11.51 9.07
N ASP A 186 -39.81 11.77 9.47
CA ASP A 186 -39.34 13.11 9.81
C ASP A 186 -38.78 13.80 8.55
N HIS A 187 -39.17 15.06 8.34
CA HIS A 187 -38.81 15.80 7.13
C HIS A 187 -37.30 16.04 7.03
N ASP A 188 -36.63 16.28 8.15
CA ASP A 188 -35.18 16.48 8.16
C ASP A 188 -34.44 15.14 7.98
N ALA A 189 -34.99 14.03 8.50
CA ALA A 189 -34.49 12.68 8.24
C ALA A 189 -34.64 12.25 6.77
N GLN A 190 -35.77 12.58 6.13
CA GLN A 190 -35.95 12.41 4.68
C GLN A 190 -34.89 13.17 3.91
N PHE A 191 -34.64 14.43 4.28
CA PHE A 191 -33.60 15.25 3.64
C PHE A 191 -32.20 14.64 3.79
N ARG A 192 -31.84 14.13 4.98
CA ARG A 192 -30.56 13.44 5.22
C ARG A 192 -30.45 12.12 4.42
N CYS A 193 -31.52 11.32 4.37
CA CYS A 193 -31.56 10.11 3.55
C CYS A 193 -31.28 10.41 2.07
N ILE A 194 -31.92 11.45 1.52
CA ILE A 194 -31.72 11.89 0.13
C ILE A 194 -30.28 12.35 -0.10
N GLN A 195 -29.72 13.13 0.83
CA GLN A 195 -28.32 13.56 0.77
C GLN A 195 -27.38 12.36 0.73
N GLN A 196 -27.57 11.37 1.61
CA GLN A 196 -26.76 10.15 1.66
C GLN A 196 -26.84 9.39 0.33
N LEU A 197 -28.03 9.08 -0.17
CA LEU A 197 -28.16 8.31 -1.42
C LEU A 197 -27.59 9.07 -2.64
N ILE A 198 -27.75 10.39 -2.72
CA ILE A 198 -27.21 11.17 -3.83
C ILE A 198 -25.66 11.17 -3.82
N VAL A 199 -25.00 11.20 -2.67
CA VAL A 199 -23.53 11.13 -2.63
C VAL A 199 -22.97 9.75 -3.03
N PHE A 200 -23.80 8.71 -3.10
CA PHE A 200 -23.44 7.41 -3.70
C PHE A 200 -23.74 7.30 -5.19
N SER A 201 -24.56 8.20 -5.74
CA SER A 201 -24.98 8.15 -7.15
C SER A 201 -23.82 8.40 -8.11
N THR A 202 -23.84 7.74 -9.25
CA THR A 202 -22.83 7.93 -10.30
C THR A 202 -22.78 9.37 -10.81
N GLU A 203 -23.90 10.08 -10.84
CA GLU A 203 -24.01 11.48 -11.26
C GLU A 203 -23.37 12.48 -10.27
N PHE A 204 -23.14 12.05 -9.03
CA PHE A 204 -22.36 12.81 -8.06
C PHE A 204 -20.85 12.66 -8.27
N HIS A 205 -20.38 11.50 -8.73
CA HIS A 205 -18.96 11.17 -8.95
C HIS A 205 -18.46 11.43 -10.37
N SER A 206 -19.36 11.57 -11.33
CA SER A 206 -19.04 11.89 -12.73
C SER A 206 -19.74 13.18 -13.18
N THR A 207 -19.24 13.75 -14.27
CA THR A 207 -19.84 14.97 -14.87
C THR A 207 -20.88 14.66 -15.94
N ASN A 208 -21.02 13.39 -16.32
CA ASN A 208 -21.95 12.93 -17.34
C ASN A 208 -23.39 12.83 -16.82
N LYS A 209 -24.33 12.67 -17.76
CA LYS A 209 -25.64 12.09 -17.46
C LYS A 209 -25.52 10.57 -17.47
N MET A 210 -26.20 9.93 -16.54
CA MET A 210 -26.28 8.48 -16.45
C MET A 210 -27.58 7.99 -17.08
N GLU A 211 -27.49 6.90 -17.85
CA GLU A 211 -28.63 6.14 -18.34
C GLU A 211 -28.51 4.68 -17.88
N LYS A 212 -29.65 4.10 -17.46
CA LYS A 212 -29.74 2.68 -17.11
C LYS A 212 -29.76 1.80 -18.36
N SER A 213 -29.06 0.68 -18.33
CA SER A 213 -29.04 -0.34 -19.37
C SER A 213 -30.28 -1.24 -19.31
N GLY A 214 -30.88 -1.33 -18.12
CA GLY A 214 -31.95 -2.29 -17.81
C GLY A 214 -31.45 -3.72 -17.58
N GLU A 215 -30.13 -3.94 -17.62
CA GLU A 215 -29.50 -5.23 -17.33
C GLU A 215 -28.52 -5.07 -16.16
N ASP A 216 -28.79 -5.78 -15.08
CA ASP A 216 -27.92 -5.84 -13.92
C ASP A 216 -26.53 -6.36 -14.31
N ARG A 217 -25.51 -5.82 -13.66
CA ARG A 217 -24.14 -6.28 -13.87
C ARG A 217 -23.98 -7.69 -13.35
N ALA A 218 -23.24 -8.49 -14.11
CA ALA A 218 -22.83 -9.81 -13.66
C ALA A 218 -21.88 -9.66 -12.47
N VAL A 219 -22.28 -10.13 -11.30
CA VAL A 219 -21.39 -10.31 -10.16
C VAL A 219 -20.69 -11.66 -10.34
N ASP A 220 -19.36 -11.66 -10.38
CA ASP A 220 -18.59 -12.90 -10.41
C ASP A 220 -18.77 -13.63 -9.07
N THR A 221 -19.66 -14.63 -9.08
CA THR A 221 -19.92 -15.51 -7.95
C THR A 221 -19.08 -16.76 -8.11
N THR A 222 -17.76 -16.60 -7.96
CA THR A 222 -16.85 -17.73 -8.04
C THR A 222 -17.13 -18.69 -6.87
N THR A 223 -17.53 -19.92 -7.20
CA THR A 223 -17.66 -20.98 -6.21
C THR A 223 -16.29 -21.34 -5.65
N VAL A 224 -16.11 -21.20 -4.34
CA VAL A 224 -14.91 -21.65 -3.63
C VAL A 224 -14.74 -23.15 -3.81
N VAL A 225 -13.75 -23.56 -4.59
CA VAL A 225 -13.35 -24.97 -4.71
C VAL A 225 -12.14 -25.18 -3.83
N ALA A 226 -12.27 -26.04 -2.81
CA ALA A 226 -11.17 -26.40 -1.95
C ALA A 226 -10.03 -27.06 -2.77
N SER A 227 -8.90 -26.37 -2.85
CA SER A 227 -7.67 -26.93 -3.42
C SER A 227 -6.97 -27.83 -2.40
N LYS A 228 -6.28 -28.87 -2.89
CA LYS A 228 -5.46 -29.76 -2.05
C LYS A 228 -4.02 -29.27 -1.92
N GLU A 229 -3.66 -28.19 -2.60
CA GLU A 229 -2.33 -27.59 -2.54
C GLU A 229 -2.07 -27.02 -1.15
N PRO A 230 -0.86 -27.19 -0.58
CA PRO A 230 -0.51 -26.55 0.69
C PRO A 230 -0.51 -25.02 0.51
N TYR A 231 -1.01 -24.31 1.52
CA TYR A 231 -0.99 -22.85 1.54
C TYR A 231 0.44 -22.30 1.48
N LYS A 232 0.65 -21.15 0.83
CA LYS A 232 1.89 -20.35 0.92
C LYS A 232 1.56 -18.86 1.00
N GLY A 233 2.25 -18.16 1.89
CA GLY A 233 2.16 -16.71 2.05
C GLY A 233 3.48 -16.02 1.69
N LEU A 234 3.43 -15.05 0.79
CA LEU A 234 4.57 -14.22 0.40
C LEU A 234 4.32 -12.78 0.88
N ILE A 235 5.21 -12.25 1.72
CA ILE A 235 5.15 -10.86 2.18
C ILE A 235 6.31 -10.08 1.60
N TYR A 236 6.01 -9.00 0.90
CA TYR A 236 6.96 -8.01 0.48
C TYR A 236 7.00 -6.88 1.50
N LEU A 237 8.10 -6.80 2.23
CA LEU A 237 8.36 -5.74 3.19
C LEU A 237 9.14 -4.62 2.49
N TYR A 238 8.43 -3.56 2.11
CA TYR A 238 9.06 -2.41 1.47
C TYR A 238 9.53 -1.38 2.49
N ILE A 239 10.83 -1.11 2.51
CA ILE A 239 11.43 -0.07 3.33
C ILE A 239 11.66 1.16 2.46
N SER A 240 10.82 2.18 2.63
CA SER A 240 10.80 3.36 1.78
C SER A 240 11.72 4.46 2.32
N GLY A 241 12.46 5.08 1.41
CA GLY A 241 13.39 6.16 1.69
C GLY A 241 14.86 5.73 1.55
N GLY A 242 15.16 4.55 1.02
CA GLY A 242 16.53 4.07 0.88
C GLY A 242 17.13 3.64 2.22
N LEU A 243 17.10 2.34 2.50
CA LEU A 243 17.61 1.76 3.73
C LEU A 243 19.13 1.90 3.83
N ASP A 244 19.64 2.45 4.95
CA ASP A 244 21.05 2.30 5.29
C ASP A 244 21.35 0.86 5.71
N SER A 245 21.43 -0.01 4.71
CA SER A 245 21.52 -1.46 4.87
C SER A 245 22.87 -1.93 5.42
N PHE A 246 23.90 -1.09 5.34
CA PHE A 246 25.19 -1.34 5.97
C PHE A 246 25.20 -1.02 7.48
N HIS A 247 24.16 -0.35 8.00
CA HIS A 247 23.85 -0.36 9.44
C HIS A 247 22.98 -1.53 9.85
N LEU A 248 22.17 -2.06 8.93
CA LEU A 248 21.39 -3.28 9.17
C LEU A 248 22.29 -4.50 9.34
N LEU A 249 23.28 -4.66 8.44
CA LEU A 249 24.32 -5.69 8.51
C LEU A 249 25.69 -5.07 8.24
N ALA A 250 26.58 -5.09 9.22
CA ALA A 250 27.91 -4.52 9.17
C ALA A 250 29.01 -5.61 9.24
N PRO A 251 30.20 -5.38 8.68
CA PRO A 251 31.35 -6.28 8.85
C PRO A 251 31.76 -6.33 10.33
N HIS A 252 32.15 -7.51 10.83
CA HIS A 252 32.65 -7.66 12.19
C HIS A 252 34.05 -8.27 12.21
N THR A 253 34.18 -9.59 12.08
CA THR A 253 35.50 -10.26 12.06
C THR A 253 35.88 -10.64 10.63
N CYS A 254 36.87 -9.96 10.07
CA CYS A 254 37.25 -10.07 8.65
C CYS A 254 38.74 -10.35 8.48
N ALA A 255 39.07 -11.26 7.56
CA ALA A 255 40.44 -11.67 7.24
C ALA A 255 40.53 -12.17 5.80
N PRO A 256 41.67 -11.95 5.09
CA PRO A 256 42.87 -11.27 5.57
C PRO A 256 42.75 -9.73 5.56
N ILE A 257 41.74 -9.18 4.90
CA ILE A 257 41.46 -7.74 4.86
C ILE A 257 40.54 -7.37 6.02
N ASN A 258 40.92 -6.37 6.80
CA ASN A 258 40.07 -5.83 7.86
C ASN A 258 39.01 -4.88 7.27
N VAL A 259 37.94 -5.47 6.73
CA VAL A 259 36.81 -4.72 6.14
C VAL A 259 36.08 -3.86 7.20
N TYR A 260 36.05 -4.28 8.46
CA TYR A 260 35.46 -3.48 9.54
C TYR A 260 36.16 -2.13 9.72
N GLU A 261 37.49 -2.08 9.75
CA GLU A 261 38.20 -0.80 9.85
C GLU A 261 38.00 0.06 8.60
N ARG A 262 37.90 -0.54 7.40
CA ARG A 262 37.54 0.19 6.17
C ARG A 262 36.14 0.79 6.27
N PHE A 263 35.18 0.03 6.79
CA PHE A 263 33.81 0.46 7.00
C PHE A 263 33.76 1.62 8.00
N ARG A 264 34.43 1.50 9.14
CA ARG A 264 34.52 2.57 10.14
C ARG A 264 35.15 3.84 9.56
N ALA A 265 36.24 3.70 8.80
CA ALA A 265 36.93 4.83 8.19
C ALA A 265 36.04 5.59 7.20
N ILE A 266 35.36 4.88 6.27
CA ILE A 266 34.46 5.55 5.32
C ILE A 266 33.22 6.13 6.00
N ARG A 267 32.79 5.55 7.12
CA ARG A 267 31.72 6.08 7.98
C ARG A 267 32.14 7.29 8.81
N GLY A 268 33.34 7.83 8.59
CA GLY A 268 33.81 9.07 9.18
C GLY A 268 34.67 8.91 10.44
N LYS A 269 34.98 7.68 10.89
CA LYS A 269 35.88 7.46 12.03
C LYS A 269 37.28 7.99 11.71
N ASN A 270 37.78 8.87 12.57
CA ASN A 270 39.13 9.42 12.50
C ASN A 270 39.59 9.82 13.92
N SER A 271 40.73 10.51 14.05
CA SER A 271 41.28 10.90 15.35
C SER A 271 40.41 11.89 16.15
N LEU A 272 39.42 12.54 15.52
CA LEU A 272 38.57 13.58 16.09
C LEU A 272 37.09 13.21 16.18
N SER A 273 36.66 12.13 15.52
CA SER A 273 35.26 11.73 15.44
C SER A 273 35.15 10.21 15.36
N GLU A 274 34.15 9.64 16.03
CA GLU A 274 33.79 8.23 15.88
C GLU A 274 33.02 7.95 14.57
N GLY A 275 32.59 8.99 13.86
CA GLY A 275 31.77 8.86 12.67
C GLY A 275 30.38 8.29 12.97
N ILE A 276 29.67 7.88 11.92
CA ILE A 276 28.29 7.40 12.03
C ILE A 276 28.16 5.87 12.06
N GLY A 277 29.25 5.12 11.87
CA GLY A 277 29.18 3.65 11.80
C GLY A 277 28.86 3.01 13.16
N LEU A 278 28.44 1.73 13.14
CA LEU A 278 28.31 0.90 14.35
C LEU A 278 29.67 0.43 14.87
N THR A 279 29.86 0.39 16.19
CA THR A 279 31.04 -0.20 16.84
C THR A 279 30.88 -1.72 17.00
N LEU A 280 31.96 -2.45 17.27
CA LEU A 280 31.88 -3.90 17.46
C LEU A 280 30.98 -4.26 18.65
N GLU A 281 31.04 -3.47 19.73
CA GLU A 281 30.31 -3.71 20.97
C GLU A 281 28.80 -3.44 20.85
N GLU A 282 28.39 -2.62 19.88
CA GLU A 282 26.98 -2.32 19.60
C GLU A 282 26.30 -3.44 18.81
N MET A 283 27.07 -4.26 18.08
CA MET A 283 26.53 -5.21 17.10
C MET A 283 26.06 -6.53 17.72
N LEU A 284 24.97 -7.06 17.16
CA LEU A 284 24.52 -8.43 17.39
C LEU A 284 25.24 -9.37 16.42
N VAL A 285 26.21 -10.13 16.91
CA VAL A 285 27.10 -10.95 16.08
C VAL A 285 26.37 -12.18 15.50
N ILE A 286 26.62 -12.46 14.21
CA ILE A 286 26.20 -13.66 13.49
C ILE A 286 27.37 -14.25 12.68
N ASP A 287 27.35 -15.56 12.42
CA ASP A 287 28.31 -16.20 11.52
C ASP A 287 27.97 -15.91 10.06
N GLY A 288 28.97 -15.65 9.21
CA GLY A 288 28.74 -15.41 7.78
C GLY A 288 28.28 -16.66 7.01
N ASN A 289 28.73 -17.84 7.44
CA ASN A 289 28.38 -19.17 6.90
C ASN A 289 28.40 -19.28 5.37
N ASN A 290 29.33 -18.55 4.75
CA ASN A 290 29.60 -18.56 3.33
C ASN A 290 31.10 -18.26 3.13
N LEU A 291 31.82 -19.19 2.50
CA LEU A 291 33.27 -19.12 2.36
C LEU A 291 33.76 -17.98 1.48
N ASP A 292 32.89 -17.46 0.61
CA ASP A 292 33.23 -16.36 -0.29
C ASP A 292 33.10 -14.98 0.37
N GLN A 293 32.55 -14.90 1.59
CA GLN A 293 32.41 -13.63 2.30
C GLN A 293 33.77 -13.12 2.80
N PRO A 294 34.00 -11.79 2.79
CA PRO A 294 35.24 -11.22 3.30
C PRO A 294 35.36 -11.29 4.84
N CYS A 295 34.26 -11.63 5.51
CA CYS A 295 34.16 -11.71 6.96
C CYS A 295 33.64 -13.08 7.40
N SER A 296 34.28 -13.66 8.43
CA SER A 296 33.80 -14.88 9.07
C SER A 296 32.55 -14.61 9.93
N THR A 297 32.44 -13.39 10.47
CA THR A 297 31.25 -12.94 11.21
C THR A 297 30.83 -11.54 10.78
N PHE A 298 29.55 -11.27 10.90
CA PHE A 298 28.91 -9.98 10.67
C PHE A 298 28.16 -9.52 11.92
N GLY A 299 27.80 -8.24 11.96
CA GLY A 299 27.02 -7.65 13.03
C GLY A 299 25.68 -7.13 12.52
N ILE A 300 24.58 -7.55 13.14
CA ILE A 300 23.25 -6.97 12.95
C ILE A 300 23.09 -5.76 13.88
N HIS A 301 22.34 -4.75 13.46
CA HIS A 301 21.98 -3.62 14.31
C HIS A 301 21.36 -4.05 15.66
N PRO A 302 21.71 -3.43 16.80
CA PRO A 302 21.23 -3.84 18.15
C PRO A 302 19.70 -3.85 18.31
N ASN A 303 19.01 -2.93 17.64
CA ASN A 303 17.54 -2.83 17.66
C ASN A 303 16.82 -3.85 16.76
N LEU A 304 17.51 -4.79 16.11
CA LEU A 304 16.92 -5.84 15.25
C LEU A 304 17.20 -7.25 15.81
N SER A 305 17.02 -7.44 17.12
CA SER A 305 17.25 -8.72 17.81
C SER A 305 16.48 -9.90 17.24
N ILE A 306 15.29 -9.67 16.69
CA ILE A 306 14.51 -10.72 16.03
C ILE A 306 15.22 -11.29 14.80
N LEU A 307 15.93 -10.46 14.03
CA LEU A 307 16.67 -10.93 12.86
C LEU A 307 17.85 -11.82 13.29
N GLN A 308 18.55 -11.47 14.38
CA GLN A 308 19.61 -12.33 14.92
C GLN A 308 19.04 -13.68 15.39
N THR A 309 17.92 -13.64 16.11
CA THR A 309 17.25 -14.86 16.60
C THR A 309 16.87 -15.77 15.45
N LEU A 310 16.16 -15.24 14.44
CA LEU A 310 15.74 -16.01 13.27
C LEU A 310 16.92 -16.50 12.44
N TYR A 311 17.99 -15.71 12.33
CA TYR A 311 19.19 -16.14 11.60
C TYR A 311 19.83 -17.36 12.27
N ASN A 312 19.95 -17.33 13.59
CA ASN A 312 20.51 -18.44 14.37
C ASN A 312 19.61 -19.68 14.35
N ASP A 313 18.29 -19.49 14.26
CA ASP A 313 17.31 -20.57 14.12
C ASP A 313 17.29 -21.18 12.70
N GLY A 314 17.97 -20.56 11.73
CA GLY A 314 17.93 -20.96 10.31
C GLY A 314 16.73 -20.39 9.54
N ASP A 315 15.94 -19.53 10.17
CA ASP A 315 14.73 -18.91 9.65
C ASP A 315 14.98 -17.53 8.99
N ALA A 316 16.24 -17.05 8.93
CA ALA A 316 16.61 -15.82 8.24
C ALA A 316 17.91 -15.95 7.43
N ALA A 317 18.00 -15.20 6.33
CA ALA A 317 19.21 -15.06 5.53
C ALA A 317 19.39 -13.61 5.09
N PHE A 318 20.63 -13.22 4.79
CA PHE A 318 20.94 -11.95 4.16
C PHE A 318 21.42 -12.16 2.73
N ILE A 319 21.16 -11.19 1.85
CA ILE A 319 21.76 -11.13 0.52
C ILE A 319 22.52 -9.81 0.42
N ALA A 320 23.85 -9.92 0.33
CA ALA A 320 24.77 -8.81 0.36
C ALA A 320 25.06 -8.27 -1.05
N ASN A 321 25.11 -6.94 -1.15
CA ASN A 321 25.32 -6.14 -2.35
C ASN A 321 24.37 -6.46 -3.51
N ALA A 322 23.07 -6.56 -3.17
CA ALA A 322 22.02 -6.68 -4.15
C ALA A 322 21.41 -5.30 -4.50
N GLY A 323 20.93 -5.16 -5.74
CA GLY A 323 20.35 -3.93 -6.28
C GLY A 323 19.56 -4.16 -7.56
N LEU A 324 18.75 -3.17 -7.93
CA LEU A 324 18.08 -3.11 -9.22
C LEU A 324 19.12 -3.10 -10.35
N MET A 325 19.07 -4.07 -11.26
CA MET A 325 19.96 -4.18 -12.41
C MET A 325 19.23 -4.86 -13.58
N ALA A 326 19.47 -4.40 -14.81
CA ALA A 326 18.98 -5.08 -16.02
C ALA A 326 19.98 -6.12 -16.53
N GLU A 327 21.28 -5.85 -16.31
CA GLU A 327 22.41 -6.71 -16.66
C GLU A 327 23.61 -6.35 -15.75
N PRO A 328 24.66 -7.21 -15.69
CA PRO A 328 25.86 -6.90 -14.91
C PRO A 328 26.58 -5.64 -15.41
N VAL A 329 26.89 -4.72 -14.50
CA VAL A 329 27.53 -3.43 -14.79
C VAL A 329 28.66 -3.12 -13.79
N ASP A 330 29.50 -2.14 -14.14
CA ASP A 330 30.62 -1.66 -13.34
C ASP A 330 30.69 -0.12 -13.32
N VAL A 331 31.68 0.44 -12.61
CA VAL A 331 31.88 1.90 -12.52
C VAL A 331 32.08 2.61 -13.86
N ASN A 332 32.47 1.90 -14.93
CA ASN A 332 32.76 2.46 -16.23
C ASN A 332 31.51 2.53 -17.13
N ASN A 333 30.59 1.60 -16.98
CA ASN A 333 29.44 1.45 -17.90
C ASN A 333 28.07 1.64 -17.25
N TYR A 334 27.94 1.69 -15.92
CA TYR A 334 26.64 1.67 -15.23
C TYR A 334 25.64 2.74 -15.73
N ARG A 335 26.10 3.96 -16.01
CA ARG A 335 25.23 5.05 -16.52
C ARG A 335 24.71 4.80 -17.93
N GLN A 336 25.48 4.09 -18.74
CA GLN A 336 25.10 3.80 -20.13
C GLN A 336 24.17 2.60 -20.19
N MET A 337 24.39 1.60 -19.34
CA MET A 337 23.69 0.31 -19.37
C MET A 337 22.48 0.24 -18.42
N THR A 338 22.33 1.20 -17.51
CA THR A 338 21.18 1.28 -16.61
C THR A 338 20.25 2.42 -17.07
N PRO A 339 19.15 2.15 -17.79
CA PRO A 339 18.23 3.17 -18.27
C PRO A 339 17.25 3.64 -17.17
N VAL A 340 17.72 3.65 -15.92
CA VAL A 340 17.00 4.12 -14.74
C VAL A 340 17.72 5.37 -14.24
N GLN A 341 16.96 6.37 -13.82
CA GLN A 341 17.47 7.52 -13.09
C GLN A 341 17.93 7.08 -11.69
N LEU A 342 19.14 6.52 -11.64
CA LEU A 342 19.77 6.10 -10.40
C LEU A 342 19.81 7.27 -9.40
N PHE A 343 19.64 6.91 -8.13
CA PHE A 343 19.61 7.82 -6.98
C PHE A 343 18.37 8.73 -6.91
N ALA A 344 17.31 8.46 -7.70
CA ALA A 344 16.04 9.18 -7.60
C ALA A 344 14.97 8.30 -6.93
N HIS A 345 14.35 8.79 -5.85
CA HIS A 345 13.34 8.03 -5.12
C HIS A 345 12.16 7.62 -6.00
N ASN A 346 11.63 8.56 -6.80
CA ASN A 346 10.47 8.31 -7.66
C ASN A 346 10.74 7.18 -8.66
N ASP A 347 11.90 7.21 -9.30
CA ASP A 347 12.22 6.28 -10.38
C ASP A 347 12.67 4.92 -9.82
N MET A 348 13.62 4.90 -8.88
CA MET A 348 14.10 3.63 -8.33
C MET A 348 13.06 2.92 -7.45
N SER A 349 12.13 3.65 -6.81
CA SER A 349 11.01 3.02 -6.09
C SER A 349 10.04 2.34 -7.05
N LEU A 350 9.78 2.96 -8.21
CA LEU A 350 8.91 2.40 -9.24
C LEU A 350 9.57 1.17 -9.87
N GLU A 351 10.81 1.31 -10.32
CA GLU A 351 11.53 0.25 -11.03
C GLU A 351 11.87 -0.94 -10.12
N THR A 352 12.13 -0.73 -8.82
CA THR A 352 12.29 -1.83 -7.86
C THR A 352 11.02 -2.67 -7.70
N LYS A 353 9.84 -2.05 -7.79
CA LYS A 353 8.54 -2.74 -7.68
C LYS A 353 8.14 -3.44 -8.98
N LYS A 354 8.57 -2.91 -10.12
CA LYS A 354 8.35 -3.51 -11.43
C LYS A 354 9.28 -4.69 -11.69
N ASP A 355 10.58 -4.52 -11.35
CA ASP A 355 11.68 -5.41 -11.75
C ASP A 355 11.65 -5.75 -13.25
N ASP A 356 11.34 -4.72 -14.06
CA ASP A 356 11.14 -4.79 -15.50
C ASP A 356 11.61 -3.47 -16.14
N ILE A 357 12.92 -3.28 -16.11
CA ILE A 357 13.59 -2.02 -16.46
C ILE A 357 13.36 -1.63 -17.94
N PHE A 358 13.18 -2.62 -18.82
CA PHE A 358 12.91 -2.38 -20.24
C PHE A 358 11.42 -2.36 -20.60
N ASN A 359 10.54 -2.50 -19.61
CA ASN A 359 9.09 -2.51 -19.78
C ASN A 359 8.61 -3.59 -20.76
N GLU A 360 9.12 -4.82 -20.64
CA GLU A 360 8.60 -5.96 -21.40
C GLU A 360 7.12 -6.22 -21.07
N PHE A 361 6.72 -5.96 -19.83
CA PHE A 361 5.36 -6.05 -19.31
C PHE A 361 4.95 -4.70 -18.67
N VAL A 362 4.81 -3.68 -19.51
CA VAL A 362 4.45 -2.29 -19.15
C VAL A 362 3.31 -2.25 -18.12
N GLY A 363 3.47 -1.44 -17.07
CA GLY A 363 2.42 -1.17 -16.08
C GLY A 363 2.18 -2.29 -15.08
N THR A 364 2.99 -3.36 -15.10
CA THR A 364 2.86 -4.49 -14.18
C THR A 364 4.02 -4.57 -13.19
N GLY A 365 3.79 -5.25 -12.08
CA GLY A 365 4.81 -5.55 -11.08
C GLY A 365 4.96 -7.03 -10.80
N VAL A 366 6.02 -7.37 -10.06
CA VAL A 366 6.43 -8.78 -9.85
C VAL A 366 5.32 -9.62 -9.24
N HIS A 367 4.60 -9.13 -8.22
CA HIS A 367 3.52 -9.91 -7.60
C HIS A 367 2.32 -10.09 -8.53
N GLY A 368 1.94 -9.03 -9.25
CA GLY A 368 0.84 -9.10 -10.20
C GLY A 368 1.12 -10.15 -11.27
N ARG A 369 2.34 -10.16 -11.82
CA ARG A 369 2.76 -11.18 -12.79
C ARG A 369 2.80 -12.59 -12.18
N ILE A 370 3.27 -12.76 -10.94
CA ILE A 370 3.19 -14.04 -10.20
C ILE A 370 1.73 -14.49 -10.10
N ALA A 371 0.84 -13.60 -9.64
CA ALA A 371 -0.57 -13.92 -9.43
C ALA A 371 -1.28 -14.30 -10.74
N ASP A 372 -0.98 -13.60 -11.84
CA ASP A 372 -1.53 -13.91 -13.16
C ASP A 372 -1.11 -15.28 -13.68
N VAL A 373 0.16 -15.63 -13.50
CA VAL A 373 0.66 -16.98 -13.85
C VAL A 373 -0.07 -18.03 -13.02
N LEU A 374 -0.18 -17.84 -11.70
CA LEU A 374 -0.89 -18.76 -10.81
C LEU A 374 -2.38 -18.89 -11.18
N LYS A 375 -3.06 -17.78 -11.48
CA LYS A 375 -4.45 -17.75 -11.97
C LYS A 375 -4.59 -18.56 -13.26
N SER A 376 -3.65 -18.42 -14.20
CA SER A 376 -3.67 -19.17 -15.48
C SER A 376 -3.57 -20.69 -15.28
N LYS A 377 -2.98 -21.12 -14.16
CA LYS A 377 -2.85 -22.52 -13.73
C LYS A 377 -4.05 -22.99 -12.88
N ASN A 378 -5.08 -22.16 -12.73
CA ASN A 378 -6.22 -22.38 -11.83
C ASN A 378 -5.80 -22.59 -10.36
N LEU A 379 -4.72 -21.95 -9.91
CA LEU A 379 -4.34 -21.92 -8.50
C LEU A 379 -5.02 -20.73 -7.81
N PRO A 380 -5.88 -20.95 -6.80
CA PRO A 380 -6.50 -19.86 -6.05
C PRO A 380 -5.47 -18.97 -5.36
N VAL A 381 -5.40 -17.72 -5.80
CA VAL A 381 -4.45 -16.71 -5.33
C VAL A 381 -5.16 -15.40 -5.05
N ASN A 382 -4.82 -14.74 -3.95
CA ASN A 382 -5.18 -13.35 -3.69
C ASN A 382 -3.92 -12.50 -3.55
N VAL A 383 -4.05 -11.23 -3.92
CA VAL A 383 -3.01 -10.21 -3.76
C VAL A 383 -3.56 -9.11 -2.87
N PHE A 384 -2.81 -8.71 -1.84
CA PHE A 384 -3.19 -7.67 -0.89
C PHE A 384 -2.13 -6.58 -0.84
N SER A 385 -2.55 -5.32 -0.74
CA SER A 385 -1.70 -4.23 -0.27
C SER A 385 -2.31 -3.62 0.98
N ILE A 386 -1.57 -3.60 2.08
CA ILE A 386 -2.00 -2.96 3.33
C ILE A 386 -1.48 -1.50 3.41
N SER A 387 -0.88 -1.02 2.32
CA SER A 387 -0.21 0.28 2.27
C SER A 387 -0.36 0.91 0.88
N GLY A 388 -1.61 1.28 0.58
CA GLY A 388 -2.00 1.99 -0.64
C GLY A 388 -1.87 1.18 -1.93
N THR A 389 -2.23 1.79 -3.06
CA THR A 389 -2.06 1.19 -4.39
C THR A 389 -0.58 1.07 -4.73
N GLN A 390 -0.14 -0.10 -5.21
CA GLN A 390 1.27 -0.35 -5.50
C GLN A 390 1.42 -1.12 -6.80
N ILE A 391 2.26 -0.62 -7.71
CA ILE A 391 2.51 -1.28 -9.01
C ILE A 391 3.02 -2.72 -8.86
N VAL A 392 3.75 -3.04 -7.77
CA VAL A 392 4.24 -4.40 -7.51
C VAL A 392 3.11 -5.44 -7.52
N ASN A 393 1.91 -5.04 -7.10
CA ASN A 393 0.72 -5.89 -7.01
C ASN A 393 -0.11 -5.94 -8.30
N VAL A 394 0.19 -5.08 -9.28
CA VAL A 394 -0.61 -4.93 -10.51
C VAL A 394 -0.15 -5.94 -11.56
N GLY A 395 -1.08 -6.79 -12.02
CA GLY A 395 -0.88 -7.73 -13.12
C GLY A 395 -1.22 -7.13 -14.48
N GLU A 396 -1.23 -7.96 -15.52
CA GLU A 396 -1.73 -7.58 -16.83
C GLU A 396 -3.26 -7.32 -16.80
N PRO A 397 -3.81 -6.52 -17.72
CA PRO A 397 -5.24 -6.31 -17.84
C PRO A 397 -6.04 -7.64 -17.88
N GLY A 398 -6.98 -7.80 -16.94
CA GLY A 398 -7.78 -9.04 -16.77
C GLY A 398 -7.15 -10.09 -15.85
N GLY A 399 -6.00 -9.76 -15.25
CA GLY A 399 -5.27 -10.52 -14.26
C GLY A 399 -5.97 -10.66 -12.90
N VAL A 400 -5.20 -10.91 -11.84
CA VAL A 400 -5.70 -10.91 -10.46
C VAL A 400 -5.74 -9.49 -9.94
N ALA A 401 -6.94 -9.01 -9.60
CA ALA A 401 -7.15 -7.70 -8.98
C ALA A 401 -6.64 -7.70 -7.51
N PRO A 402 -5.74 -6.79 -7.12
CA PRO A 402 -5.32 -6.67 -5.73
C PRO A 402 -6.37 -6.04 -4.82
N PHE A 403 -6.55 -6.61 -3.63
CA PHE A 403 -7.26 -5.98 -2.54
C PHE A 403 -6.39 -4.91 -1.90
N ILE A 404 -6.81 -3.65 -1.99
CA ILE A 404 -6.16 -2.54 -1.29
C ILE A 404 -6.85 -2.35 0.07
N LEU A 405 -6.07 -2.32 1.14
CA LEU A 405 -6.53 -2.16 2.51
C LEU A 405 -5.83 -0.96 3.16
N SER A 406 -6.51 -0.31 4.11
CA SER A 406 -5.89 0.74 4.92
C SER A 406 -4.96 0.12 5.96
N SER A 407 -3.89 0.83 6.30
CA SER A 407 -3.01 0.46 7.43
C SER A 407 -3.72 0.46 8.79
N SER A 408 -4.92 1.06 8.85
CA SER A 408 -5.77 1.10 10.05
C SER A 408 -6.79 -0.04 10.11
N GLY A 409 -6.78 -0.95 9.14
CA GLY A 409 -7.76 -2.03 9.01
C GLY A 409 -8.87 -1.71 8.02
N LEU A 410 -9.99 -2.44 8.12
CA LEU A 410 -11.14 -2.32 7.23
C LEU A 410 -12.32 -1.72 8.02
N PRO A 411 -12.65 -0.42 7.86
CA PRO A 411 -13.78 0.20 8.56
C PRO A 411 -15.11 -0.38 8.07
N ASP A 412 -16.18 -0.28 8.86
CA ASP A 412 -17.52 -0.67 8.42
C ASP A 412 -17.96 0.20 7.23
N PHE A 413 -18.49 -0.40 6.17
CA PHE A 413 -19.12 0.34 5.08
C PHE A 413 -20.48 0.84 5.54
N ASN A 414 -20.76 2.13 5.34
CA ASN A 414 -22.08 2.72 5.63
C ASN A 414 -22.60 2.39 7.04
N ALA A 415 -21.75 2.50 8.06
CA ALA A 415 -22.00 2.00 9.42
C ALA A 415 -23.26 2.56 10.13
N ALA A 416 -23.86 3.63 9.62
CA ALA A 416 -25.09 4.21 10.15
C ALA A 416 -26.01 4.70 9.03
N PRO A 417 -26.67 3.80 8.30
CA PRO A 417 -27.56 4.19 7.21
C PRO A 417 -28.78 4.95 7.74
N SER A 418 -29.43 5.78 6.93
CA SER A 418 -30.74 6.33 7.28
C SER A 418 -31.83 5.27 7.21
N ILE A 419 -31.76 4.36 6.23
CA ILE A 419 -32.76 3.30 6.01
C ILE A 419 -32.12 1.92 6.10
N SER A 420 -32.86 0.89 6.51
CA SER A 420 -32.27 -0.44 6.79
C SER A 420 -31.74 -1.18 5.57
N ASP A 421 -32.23 -0.84 4.38
CA ASP A 421 -31.86 -1.43 3.09
C ASP A 421 -30.98 -0.51 2.23
N MET A 422 -30.35 0.50 2.84
CA MET A 422 -29.59 1.52 2.11
C MET A 422 -28.49 0.95 1.22
N ASP A 423 -27.80 -0.14 1.63
CA ASP A 423 -26.77 -0.78 0.81
C ASP A 423 -27.35 -1.40 -0.47
N ALA A 424 -28.54 -1.99 -0.39
CA ALA A 424 -29.25 -2.51 -1.56
C ALA A 424 -29.68 -1.38 -2.49
N VAL A 425 -30.15 -0.25 -1.93
CA VAL A 425 -30.50 0.94 -2.72
C VAL A 425 -29.26 1.56 -3.37
N ILE A 426 -28.12 1.63 -2.67
CA ILE A 426 -26.84 2.10 -3.22
C ILE A 426 -26.42 1.23 -4.42
N LEU A 427 -26.54 -0.09 -4.28
CA LEU A 427 -26.32 -1.02 -5.39
C LEU A 427 -27.30 -0.73 -6.52
N GLU A 428 -28.60 -0.60 -6.26
CA GLU A 428 -29.59 -0.29 -7.30
C GLU A 428 -29.26 1.00 -8.08
N LEU A 429 -28.83 2.07 -7.39
CA LEU A 429 -28.46 3.34 -8.02
C LEU A 429 -27.28 3.22 -8.99
N ASN A 430 -26.35 2.32 -8.68
CA ASN A 430 -25.12 2.15 -9.46
C ASN A 430 -25.19 0.94 -10.40
N ASN A 431 -26.05 -0.03 -10.15
CA ASN A 431 -26.24 -1.22 -10.96
C ASN A 431 -26.84 -0.83 -12.33
N ALA A 432 -26.52 -1.59 -13.36
CA ALA A 432 -27.04 -1.37 -14.71
C ALA A 432 -26.74 0.02 -15.32
N THR A 433 -25.61 0.67 -15.04
CA THR A 433 -25.22 1.89 -15.79
C THR A 433 -24.77 1.52 -17.21
N ARG A 434 -25.16 2.30 -18.23
CA ARG A 434 -24.72 2.06 -19.61
C ARG A 434 -23.32 2.60 -19.87
N LYS A 435 -22.57 1.92 -20.75
CA LYS A 435 -21.23 2.35 -21.21
C LYS A 435 -21.21 3.73 -21.89
N ASP A 436 -22.31 4.14 -22.52
CA ASP A 436 -22.45 5.47 -23.15
C ASP A 436 -22.79 6.60 -22.15
N SER A 437 -23.04 6.27 -20.89
CA SER A 437 -23.06 7.24 -19.78
C SER A 437 -21.67 7.84 -19.50
N GLY A 438 -20.63 7.37 -20.18
CA GLY A 438 -19.24 7.83 -20.04
C GLY A 438 -18.37 6.75 -19.40
N ILE A 439 -17.11 6.68 -19.84
CA ILE A 439 -16.14 5.68 -19.35
C ILE A 439 -15.97 5.80 -17.84
N PHE A 440 -15.87 7.01 -17.30
CA PHE A 440 -15.68 7.24 -15.87
C PHE A 440 -16.92 6.99 -15.03
N ALA A 441 -18.11 7.33 -15.53
CA ALA A 441 -19.38 7.01 -14.87
C ALA A 441 -19.52 5.49 -14.67
N GLU A 442 -19.33 4.72 -15.74
CA GLU A 442 -19.40 3.26 -15.67
C GLU A 442 -18.25 2.65 -14.86
N THR A 443 -17.04 3.25 -14.91
CA THR A 443 -15.90 2.79 -14.11
C THR A 443 -16.16 3.00 -12.61
N TRP A 444 -16.71 4.16 -12.22
CA TRP A 444 -17.13 4.41 -10.84
C TRP A 444 -18.17 3.40 -10.36
N SER A 445 -19.25 3.21 -11.11
CA SER A 445 -20.32 2.29 -10.71
C SER A 445 -19.81 0.84 -10.54
N ASN A 446 -18.93 0.40 -11.44
CA ASN A 446 -18.30 -0.92 -11.35
C ASN A 446 -17.43 -1.05 -10.11
N LEU A 447 -16.46 -0.14 -9.94
CA LEU A 447 -15.51 -0.19 -8.83
C LEU A 447 -16.21 -0.04 -7.47
N LEU A 448 -17.27 0.76 -7.37
CA LEU A 448 -18.10 0.84 -6.17
C LEU A 448 -18.77 -0.52 -5.87
N SER A 449 -19.42 -1.13 -6.86
CA SER A 449 -20.12 -2.39 -6.66
C SER A 449 -19.16 -3.52 -6.28
N GLU A 450 -18.00 -3.60 -6.94
CA GLU A 450 -16.93 -4.56 -6.63
C GLU A 450 -16.30 -4.29 -5.25
N SER A 451 -16.09 -3.02 -4.90
CA SER A 451 -15.56 -2.62 -3.59
C SER A 451 -16.52 -3.00 -2.47
N MET A 452 -17.84 -2.81 -2.64
CA MET A 452 -18.85 -3.21 -1.66
C MET A 452 -18.86 -4.74 -1.47
N ALA A 453 -18.88 -5.51 -2.56
CA ALA A 453 -18.87 -6.98 -2.48
C ALA A 453 -17.59 -7.52 -1.84
N SER A 454 -16.43 -6.98 -2.26
CA SER A 454 -15.12 -7.32 -1.70
C SER A 454 -15.00 -6.95 -0.23
N HIS A 455 -15.52 -5.78 0.14
CA HIS A 455 -15.54 -5.31 1.50
C HIS A 455 -16.39 -6.20 2.40
N GLU A 456 -17.61 -6.53 2.00
CA GLU A 456 -18.52 -7.38 2.77
C GLU A 456 -17.89 -8.75 3.05
N LEU A 457 -17.32 -9.37 2.00
CA LEU A 457 -16.61 -10.64 2.11
C LEU A 457 -15.44 -10.54 3.10
N LEU A 458 -14.53 -9.58 2.90
CA LEU A 458 -13.34 -9.47 3.75
C LEU A 458 -13.67 -9.05 5.18
N LYS A 459 -14.62 -8.15 5.37
CA LYS A 459 -15.00 -7.63 6.69
C LYS A 459 -15.62 -8.73 7.54
N THR A 460 -16.54 -9.50 6.98
CA THR A 460 -17.17 -10.64 7.67
C THR A 460 -16.12 -11.63 8.15
N GLU A 461 -15.16 -11.95 7.29
CA GLU A 461 -14.09 -12.91 7.61
C GLU A 461 -13.08 -12.36 8.61
N LEU A 462 -12.71 -11.08 8.49
CA LEU A 462 -11.75 -10.42 9.40
C LEU A 462 -12.35 -10.20 10.79
N ASP A 463 -13.63 -9.86 10.91
CA ASP A 463 -14.33 -9.73 12.20
C ASP A 463 -14.48 -11.07 12.92
N ALA A 464 -14.50 -12.17 12.17
CA ALA A 464 -14.58 -13.53 12.71
C ALA A 464 -13.24 -14.04 13.26
N VAL A 465 -12.13 -13.33 13.05
CA VAL A 465 -10.79 -13.77 13.46
C VAL A 465 -10.03 -12.76 14.31
N ASP A 466 -9.56 -13.23 15.46
CA ASP A 466 -8.63 -12.50 16.32
C ASP A 466 -7.21 -13.06 16.20
N VAL A 467 -6.21 -12.22 16.47
CA VAL A 467 -4.81 -12.66 16.69
C VAL A 467 -4.61 -13.00 18.17
N SER A 468 -3.72 -13.95 18.45
CA SER A 468 -3.39 -14.38 19.82
C SER A 468 -2.23 -13.57 20.42
N THR A 469 -1.40 -12.94 19.59
CA THR A 469 -0.30 -12.09 20.04
C THR A 469 -0.67 -10.62 20.07
N ALA A 470 -0.02 -9.87 20.98
CA ALA A 470 -0.17 -8.41 21.03
C ALA A 470 0.70 -7.76 19.96
N PHE A 471 0.08 -7.05 19.02
CA PHE A 471 0.78 -6.26 18.00
C PHE A 471 0.91 -4.80 18.42
N PRO A 472 2.01 -4.12 18.02
CA PRO A 472 2.09 -2.65 18.13
C PRO A 472 0.95 -1.96 17.39
N THR A 473 0.50 -0.83 17.93
CA THR A 473 -0.56 -0.02 17.31
C THR A 473 -0.02 0.85 16.18
N GLY A 474 -0.70 0.86 15.03
CA GLY A 474 -0.35 1.70 13.88
C GLY A 474 0.89 1.23 13.10
N GLY A 475 1.24 1.97 12.04
CA GLY A 475 2.44 1.74 11.24
C GLY A 475 2.57 0.31 10.71
N ILE A 476 3.79 -0.21 10.73
CA ILE A 476 4.08 -1.58 10.26
C ILE A 476 3.49 -2.67 11.19
N GLY A 477 3.29 -2.37 12.48
CA GLY A 477 2.68 -3.30 13.44
C GLY A 477 1.23 -3.61 13.12
N ALA A 478 0.42 -2.57 12.83
CA ALA A 478 -0.96 -2.75 12.41
C ALA A 478 -1.06 -3.46 11.05
N GLN A 479 -0.18 -3.12 10.09
CA GLN A 479 -0.16 -3.80 8.79
C GLN A 479 0.11 -5.30 8.93
N LEU A 480 1.14 -5.70 9.69
CA LEU A 480 1.45 -7.12 9.90
C LEU A 480 0.39 -7.84 10.74
N LYS A 481 -0.31 -7.15 11.64
CA LYS A 481 -1.51 -7.70 12.31
C LYS A 481 -2.58 -8.07 11.29
N THR A 482 -2.90 -7.15 10.36
CA THR A 482 -3.89 -7.40 9.30
C THR A 482 -3.46 -8.56 8.39
N VAL A 483 -2.19 -8.64 8.01
CA VAL A 483 -1.65 -9.80 7.27
C VAL A 483 -1.91 -11.09 8.04
N ALA A 484 -1.57 -11.13 9.34
CA ALA A 484 -1.79 -12.31 10.16
C ALA A 484 -3.27 -12.69 10.28
N GLN A 485 -4.21 -11.73 10.31
CA GLN A 485 -5.64 -12.01 10.29
C GLN A 485 -6.09 -12.58 8.94
N LEU A 486 -5.66 -12.00 7.82
CA LEU A 486 -5.98 -12.52 6.48
C LEU A 486 -5.49 -13.96 6.29
N MET A 487 -4.31 -14.31 6.80
CA MET A 487 -3.81 -15.69 6.74
C MET A 487 -4.70 -16.70 7.49
N LYS A 488 -5.44 -16.27 8.52
CA LYS A 488 -6.41 -17.12 9.23
C LYS A 488 -7.66 -17.38 8.39
N THR A 489 -8.05 -16.43 7.54
CA THR A 489 -9.26 -16.53 6.69
C THR A 489 -9.00 -17.25 5.36
N LYS A 490 -7.80 -17.79 5.12
CA LYS A 490 -7.46 -18.48 3.86
C LYS A 490 -8.44 -19.61 3.49
N GLU A 491 -8.97 -20.33 4.49
CA GLU A 491 -9.86 -21.47 4.26
C GLU A 491 -11.25 -21.01 3.82
N SER A 492 -11.80 -19.98 4.46
CA SER A 492 -13.09 -19.39 4.08
C SER A 492 -13.01 -18.63 2.76
N ARG A 493 -11.87 -17.97 2.48
CA ARG A 493 -11.56 -17.37 1.17
C ARG A 493 -11.21 -18.39 0.08
N GLY A 494 -11.02 -19.65 0.42
CA GLY A 494 -10.74 -20.70 -0.56
C GLY A 494 -9.38 -20.59 -1.25
N VAL A 495 -8.39 -19.92 -0.65
CA VAL A 495 -7.10 -19.64 -1.28
C VAL A 495 -5.96 -20.52 -0.77
N VAL A 496 -5.01 -20.77 -1.67
CA VAL A 496 -3.76 -21.49 -1.34
C VAL A 496 -2.53 -20.63 -1.53
N ARG A 497 -2.67 -19.44 -2.13
CA ARG A 497 -1.58 -18.47 -2.28
C ARG A 497 -2.09 -17.11 -1.85
N ASP A 498 -1.38 -16.46 -0.94
CA ASP A 498 -1.59 -15.03 -0.68
C ASP A 498 -0.28 -14.27 -0.85
N ILE A 499 -0.34 -13.14 -1.54
CA ILE A 499 0.76 -12.20 -1.67
C ILE A 499 0.37 -10.91 -0.93
N PHE A 500 1.25 -10.41 -0.07
CA PHE A 500 1.01 -9.23 0.76
C PHE A 500 2.08 -8.18 0.53
N TYR A 501 1.67 -6.94 0.29
CA TYR A 501 2.54 -5.78 0.36
C TYR A 501 2.32 -5.04 1.68
N VAL A 502 3.42 -4.80 2.40
CA VAL A 502 3.46 -3.93 3.57
C VAL A 502 4.64 -2.97 3.43
N SER A 503 4.55 -1.78 4.03
CA SER A 503 5.65 -0.83 3.97
C SER A 503 5.92 -0.08 5.26
N GLN A 504 7.17 0.33 5.43
CA GLN A 504 7.60 1.25 6.47
C GLN A 504 8.46 2.35 5.85
N GLY A 505 8.03 3.60 6.04
CA GLY A 505 8.77 4.79 5.61
C GLY A 505 9.66 5.38 6.71
N GLY A 506 10.25 6.53 6.41
CA GLY A 506 11.10 7.28 7.33
C GLY A 506 12.59 6.91 7.27
N TYR A 507 13.02 6.27 6.18
CA TYR A 507 14.42 5.93 5.95
C TYR A 507 15.15 6.97 5.09
N ASP A 508 14.49 8.09 4.71
CA ASP A 508 15.15 9.20 3.99
C ASP A 508 16.04 10.08 4.90
N THR A 509 17.04 9.46 5.53
CA THR A 509 17.85 10.05 6.60
C THR A 509 19.07 10.82 6.09
N HIS A 510 18.86 12.04 5.59
CA HIS A 510 19.95 12.95 5.21
C HIS A 510 20.67 13.61 6.40
N SER A 511 20.10 13.51 7.60
CA SER A 511 20.68 13.94 8.87
C SER A 511 20.24 13.00 10.01
N ASN A 512 21.00 13.02 11.12
CA ASN A 512 20.71 12.27 12.35
C ASN A 512 20.31 10.80 12.10
N MET A 513 20.99 10.13 11.18
CA MET A 513 20.59 8.80 10.69
C MET A 513 20.52 7.77 11.81
N GLN A 514 21.49 7.75 12.74
CA GLN A 514 21.50 6.78 13.85
C GLN A 514 20.24 6.86 14.72
N ALA A 515 19.83 8.06 15.14
CA ALA A 515 18.63 8.25 15.96
C ALA A 515 17.34 7.85 15.23
N ASN A 516 17.27 8.18 13.93
CA ASN A 516 16.16 7.75 13.07
C ASN A 516 16.12 6.22 12.96
N LEU A 517 17.26 5.56 12.68
CA LEU A 517 17.35 4.10 12.56
C LEU A 517 17.00 3.39 13.87
N VAL A 518 17.45 3.88 15.03
CA VAL A 518 17.05 3.32 16.34
C VAL A 518 15.52 3.32 16.47
N THR A 519 14.86 4.41 16.09
CA THR A 519 13.40 4.50 16.16
C THR A 519 12.73 3.54 15.17
N ARG A 520 13.12 3.61 13.88
CA ARG A 520 12.49 2.80 12.82
C ARG A 520 12.73 1.30 13.02
N PHE A 521 13.95 0.90 13.39
CA PHE A 521 14.30 -0.51 13.65
C PHE A 521 13.65 -1.05 14.91
N THR A 522 13.45 -0.25 15.97
CA THR A 522 12.69 -0.70 17.14
C THR A 522 11.24 -1.03 16.78
N GLU A 523 10.59 -0.15 15.99
CA GLU A 523 9.24 -0.39 15.49
C GLU A 523 9.18 -1.63 14.59
N LEU A 524 10.15 -1.78 13.67
CA LEU A 524 10.22 -2.94 12.79
C LEU A 524 10.43 -4.24 13.56
N ASN A 525 11.37 -4.26 14.51
CA ASN A 525 11.68 -5.42 15.33
C ASN A 525 10.45 -5.87 16.11
N THR A 526 9.79 -4.96 16.83
CA THR A 526 8.61 -5.30 17.64
C THR A 526 7.46 -5.81 16.78
N ALA A 527 7.28 -5.25 15.58
CA ALA A 527 6.25 -5.71 14.65
C ALA A 527 6.56 -7.10 14.07
N LEU A 528 7.82 -7.37 13.70
CA LEU A 528 8.27 -8.68 13.23
C LEU A 528 8.20 -9.73 14.33
N GLU A 529 8.53 -9.41 15.58
CA GLU A 529 8.39 -10.31 16.73
C GLU A 529 6.93 -10.76 16.90
N ALA A 530 6.00 -9.81 16.93
CA ALA A 530 4.57 -10.09 17.07
C ALA A 530 4.04 -10.92 15.88
N PHE A 531 4.45 -10.57 14.66
CA PHE A 531 4.07 -11.28 13.43
C PHE A 531 4.56 -12.72 13.43
N VAL A 532 5.86 -12.94 13.65
CA VAL A 532 6.47 -14.27 13.66
C VAL A 532 5.84 -15.13 14.75
N ALA A 533 5.64 -14.58 15.95
CA ALA A 533 4.98 -15.28 17.03
C ALA A 533 3.56 -15.71 16.66
N GLU A 534 2.77 -14.81 16.06
CA GLU A 534 1.41 -15.12 15.63
C GLU A 534 1.38 -16.18 14.53
N VAL A 535 2.21 -16.05 13.49
CA VAL A 535 2.26 -16.99 12.38
C VAL A 535 2.74 -18.38 12.84
N LYS A 536 3.64 -18.44 13.84
CA LYS A 536 4.03 -19.69 14.52
C LYS A 536 2.84 -20.29 15.31
N VAL A 537 2.08 -19.48 16.04
CA VAL A 537 0.85 -19.93 16.74
C VAL A 537 -0.20 -20.47 15.77
N GLN A 538 -0.33 -19.86 14.58
CA GLN A 538 -1.22 -20.33 13.53
C GLN A 538 -0.74 -21.60 12.82
N GLY A 539 0.49 -22.07 13.10
CA GLY A 539 1.09 -23.23 12.43
C GLY A 539 1.47 -22.96 10.96
N LEU A 540 1.55 -21.70 10.54
CA LEU A 540 1.80 -21.31 9.14
C LEU A 540 3.26 -20.95 8.86
N TRP A 541 4.10 -20.84 9.88
CA TRP A 541 5.48 -20.36 9.73
C TRP A 541 6.31 -21.11 8.67
N PRO A 542 6.22 -22.46 8.53
CA PRO A 542 6.93 -23.20 7.46
C PRO A 542 6.49 -22.82 6.03
N HIS A 543 5.35 -22.14 5.90
CA HIS A 543 4.70 -21.82 4.63
C HIS A 543 4.71 -20.32 4.32
N VAL A 544 5.41 -19.52 5.13
CA VAL A 544 5.42 -18.07 5.01
C VAL A 544 6.85 -17.58 4.81
N THR A 545 7.03 -16.67 3.85
CA THR A 545 8.29 -15.95 3.66
C THR A 545 8.04 -14.46 3.56
N VAL A 546 8.90 -13.68 4.21
CA VAL A 546 8.98 -12.23 4.10
C VAL A 546 10.28 -11.90 3.38
N VAL A 547 10.20 -11.13 2.31
CA VAL A 547 11.34 -10.63 1.56
C VAL A 547 11.38 -9.11 1.68
N GLN A 548 12.50 -8.58 2.19
CA GLN A 548 12.67 -7.14 2.37
C GLN A 548 13.31 -6.51 1.14
N PHE A 549 12.73 -5.39 0.69
CA PHE A 549 13.27 -4.56 -0.39
C PHE A 549 13.31 -3.08 0.03
N SER A 550 14.14 -2.30 -0.66
CA SER A 550 14.19 -0.85 -0.59
C SER A 550 14.61 -0.33 -1.97
N GLU A 551 14.23 0.90 -2.35
CA GLU A 551 14.56 1.44 -3.68
C GLU A 551 16.07 1.44 -3.95
N PHE A 552 16.87 1.62 -2.90
CA PHE A 552 18.33 1.61 -2.95
C PHE A 552 18.92 1.55 -1.53
N ALA A 553 20.23 1.30 -1.44
CA ALA A 553 21.00 1.52 -0.21
C ALA A 553 21.32 3.00 0.03
N ARG A 554 21.91 3.35 1.18
CA ARG A 554 22.51 4.68 1.41
C ARG A 554 24.02 4.71 1.21
N THR A 555 24.58 5.90 1.00
CA THR A 555 26.04 6.11 0.95
C THR A 555 26.70 5.67 2.25
N LEU A 556 27.86 5.03 2.13
CA LEU A 556 28.71 4.72 3.28
C LEU A 556 29.36 5.97 3.87
N ASP A 557 29.65 6.97 3.04
CA ASP A 557 30.17 8.27 3.44
C ASP A 557 29.06 9.14 4.09
N PRO A 558 29.33 9.75 5.27
CA PRO A 558 28.36 10.58 5.98
C PRO A 558 28.18 11.98 5.38
N ASN A 559 26.98 12.53 5.53
CA ASN A 559 26.70 13.96 5.36
C ASN A 559 27.18 14.75 6.59
N THR A 560 27.38 16.07 6.44
CA THR A 560 27.77 16.99 7.54
C THR A 560 26.82 16.98 8.74
N GLY A 561 25.57 16.54 8.57
CA GLY A 561 24.56 16.44 9.64
C GLY A 561 24.39 15.03 10.19
N ASP A 562 25.42 14.18 10.14
CA ASP A 562 25.40 12.79 10.61
C ASP A 562 24.30 11.94 9.96
N GLY A 563 24.03 12.21 8.68
CA GLY A 563 23.16 11.40 7.84
C GLY A 563 23.92 10.74 6.70
N SER A 564 23.20 10.21 5.72
CA SER A 564 23.77 9.65 4.49
C SER A 564 22.92 10.04 3.29
N ASP A 565 23.51 9.94 2.10
CA ASP A 565 22.92 10.31 0.81
C ASP A 565 22.47 9.04 0.05
N HIS A 566 21.88 9.21 -1.12
CA HIS A 566 21.31 8.10 -1.89
C HIS A 566 22.40 7.19 -2.47
N GLY A 567 22.24 5.87 -2.29
CA GLY A 567 23.16 4.82 -2.77
C GLY A 567 22.52 3.93 -3.84
N TRP A 568 22.98 2.68 -3.96
CA TRP A 568 22.46 1.74 -4.95
C TRP A 568 22.46 0.31 -4.42
N GLY A 569 23.55 -0.45 -4.56
CA GLY A 569 23.69 -1.79 -4.02
C GLY A 569 23.81 -1.81 -2.50
N GLY A 570 23.13 -2.75 -1.86
CA GLY A 570 23.04 -2.85 -0.40
C GLY A 570 22.78 -4.27 0.11
N VAL A 571 22.45 -4.38 1.39
CA VAL A 571 22.09 -5.64 2.04
C VAL A 571 20.58 -5.73 2.23
N HIS A 572 20.02 -6.90 1.95
CA HIS A 572 18.60 -7.22 2.14
C HIS A 572 18.47 -8.49 2.94
N PHE A 573 17.29 -8.75 3.51
CA PHE A 573 17.03 -9.96 4.28
C PHE A 573 15.78 -10.70 3.83
N HIS A 574 15.81 -12.01 4.01
CA HIS A 574 14.68 -12.91 3.92
C HIS A 574 14.43 -13.50 5.30
N ILE A 575 13.17 -13.63 5.71
CA ILE A 575 12.77 -14.44 6.87
C ILE A 575 11.65 -15.41 6.50
N GLY A 576 11.59 -16.57 7.13
CA GLY A 576 10.53 -17.55 6.91
C GLY A 576 10.90 -18.92 7.47
N GLY A 577 9.90 -19.71 7.88
CA GLY A 577 10.14 -21.00 8.54
C GLY A 577 10.52 -22.14 7.58
N GLY A 578 10.37 -21.91 6.28
CA GLY A 578 10.82 -22.83 5.23
C GLY A 578 12.14 -22.39 4.59
N LEU A 579 12.84 -21.39 5.13
CA LEU A 579 14.05 -20.84 4.53
C LEU A 579 15.27 -21.74 4.82
N VAL A 580 16.18 -21.86 3.86
CA VAL A 580 17.56 -22.32 4.09
C VAL A 580 18.38 -21.12 4.57
N GLY A 581 18.13 -20.71 5.82
CA GLY A 581 18.73 -19.54 6.45
C GLY A 581 20.11 -19.77 7.05
N GLY A 582 20.48 -18.89 7.97
CA GLY A 582 21.76 -18.89 8.68
C GLY A 582 22.94 -18.60 7.78
N LYS A 583 22.75 -17.87 6.67
CA LYS A 583 23.79 -17.53 5.69
C LYS A 583 23.73 -16.07 5.25
N VAL A 584 24.90 -15.46 5.07
CA VAL A 584 25.07 -14.23 4.29
C VAL A 584 25.39 -14.63 2.86
N ARG A 585 24.38 -14.58 2.00
CA ARG A 585 24.46 -14.81 0.56
C ARG A 585 24.90 -13.53 -0.15
N GLY A 586 25.10 -13.61 -1.46
CA GLY A 586 25.67 -12.51 -2.23
C GLY A 586 27.16 -12.34 -1.92
N LEU A 587 27.66 -11.12 -2.06
CA LEU A 587 29.04 -10.79 -1.67
C LEU A 587 29.08 -9.41 -1.04
N TYR A 588 29.44 -9.34 0.24
CA TYR A 588 29.60 -8.06 0.93
C TYR A 588 30.83 -7.32 0.36
N PRO A 589 30.75 -6.02 0.03
CA PRO A 589 31.89 -5.29 -0.53
C PRO A 589 33.04 -5.19 0.48
N ASP A 590 34.26 -5.47 0.04
CA ASP A 590 35.46 -5.46 0.88
C ASP A 590 36.31 -4.19 0.71
N ASP A 591 36.07 -3.42 -0.35
CA ASP A 591 36.67 -2.12 -0.63
C ASP A 591 35.59 -1.10 -1.05
N PHE A 592 35.52 0.00 -0.30
CA PHE A 592 34.51 1.05 -0.47
C PHE A 592 35.05 2.29 -1.19
N VAL A 593 36.34 2.30 -1.54
CA VAL A 593 37.02 3.47 -2.08
C VAL A 593 36.97 3.46 -3.60
N GLN A 594 36.45 4.54 -4.18
CA GLN A 594 36.49 4.75 -5.62
C GLN A 594 37.94 4.80 -6.11
N SER A 595 38.31 3.86 -6.99
CA SER A 595 39.62 3.79 -7.61
C SER A 595 39.54 3.12 -8.98
N PRO A 596 40.54 3.33 -9.88
CA PRO A 596 40.56 2.65 -11.18
C PRO A 596 40.58 1.11 -11.10
N SER A 597 40.99 0.56 -9.95
CA SER A 597 41.04 -0.89 -9.71
C SER A 597 39.80 -1.44 -9.00
N ASN A 598 38.89 -0.58 -8.53
CA ASN A 598 37.68 -1.00 -7.86
C ASN A 598 36.48 -0.87 -8.82
N PRO A 599 35.96 -2.00 -9.35
CA PRO A 599 34.92 -1.98 -10.38
C PRO A 599 33.53 -1.68 -9.82
N ILE A 600 33.35 -1.62 -8.49
CA ILE A 600 32.04 -1.46 -7.86
C ILE A 600 31.91 -0.24 -6.94
N ALA A 601 33.00 0.41 -6.54
CA ALA A 601 32.94 1.58 -5.67
C ALA A 601 32.86 2.90 -6.48
N LEU A 602 31.74 3.60 -6.33
CA LEU A 602 31.53 4.95 -6.83
C LEU A 602 31.79 6.00 -5.73
N SER A 603 31.72 7.27 -6.10
CA SER A 603 31.91 8.39 -5.17
C SER A 603 30.97 8.29 -3.96
N ARG A 604 31.46 8.74 -2.80
CA ARG A 604 30.76 8.67 -1.50
C ARG A 604 30.49 7.26 -0.98
N GLY A 605 31.22 6.25 -1.47
CA GLY A 605 31.00 4.87 -1.05
C GLY A 605 29.65 4.32 -1.50
N ARG A 606 29.18 4.75 -2.67
CA ARG A 606 28.06 4.10 -3.37
C ARG A 606 28.56 2.81 -4.01
N MET A 607 27.89 1.69 -3.76
CA MET A 607 28.28 0.41 -4.31
C MET A 607 27.42 0.07 -5.52
N VAL A 608 28.06 -0.26 -6.64
CA VAL A 608 27.40 -0.92 -7.77
C VAL A 608 27.02 -2.34 -7.29
N PRO A 609 25.75 -2.75 -7.44
CA PRO A 609 25.33 -4.07 -7.02
C PRO A 609 26.08 -5.16 -7.77
N THR A 610 26.37 -6.28 -7.09
CA THR A 610 26.96 -7.47 -7.71
C THR A 610 25.95 -8.60 -7.85
N TYR A 611 24.77 -8.45 -7.25
CA TYR A 611 23.63 -9.34 -7.36
C TYR A 611 22.36 -8.55 -7.72
N PRO A 612 21.49 -9.06 -8.60
CA PRO A 612 20.26 -8.38 -8.98
C PRO A 612 19.12 -8.63 -7.97
N TRP A 613 18.00 -7.93 -8.13
CA TRP A 613 16.73 -8.27 -7.45
C TRP A 613 16.24 -9.68 -7.79
N ASP A 614 16.53 -10.17 -8.99
CA ASP A 614 16.27 -11.54 -9.42
C ASP A 614 16.93 -12.58 -8.49
N ALA A 615 18.01 -12.22 -7.78
CA ALA A 615 18.62 -13.09 -6.79
C ALA A 615 17.69 -13.34 -5.59
N MET A 616 16.89 -12.34 -5.22
CA MET A 616 15.86 -12.49 -4.19
C MET A 616 14.60 -13.14 -4.74
N TRP A 617 14.26 -12.84 -5.99
CA TRP A 617 12.98 -13.26 -6.55
C TRP A 617 12.94 -14.65 -7.14
N LYS A 618 13.97 -15.09 -7.87
CA LYS A 618 13.89 -16.29 -8.69
C LYS A 618 13.50 -17.53 -7.88
N GLY A 619 14.29 -17.87 -6.86
CA GLY A 619 13.99 -19.01 -5.98
C GLY A 619 12.70 -18.83 -5.18
N THR A 620 12.35 -17.59 -4.82
CA THR A 620 11.09 -17.27 -4.13
C THR A 620 9.87 -17.51 -5.03
N ALA A 621 9.92 -17.08 -6.29
CA ALA A 621 8.86 -17.29 -7.28
C ALA A 621 8.71 -18.79 -7.59
N THR A 622 9.81 -19.52 -7.76
CA THR A 622 9.79 -20.97 -7.95
C THR A 622 9.19 -21.70 -6.74
N TRP A 623 9.60 -21.32 -5.52
CA TRP A 623 8.97 -21.81 -4.30
C TRP A 623 7.47 -21.48 -4.26
N PHE A 624 7.04 -20.33 -4.79
CA PHE A 624 5.64 -19.93 -4.78
C PHE A 624 4.77 -20.63 -5.84
N GLY A 625 5.38 -21.29 -6.84
CA GLY A 625 4.70 -22.12 -7.85
C GLY A 625 4.90 -21.69 -9.30
N ILE A 626 5.85 -20.78 -9.56
CA ILE A 626 6.25 -20.35 -10.90
C ILE A 626 7.26 -21.35 -11.46
N GLU A 627 7.06 -21.79 -12.70
CA GLU A 627 7.97 -22.71 -13.37
C GLU A 627 9.12 -21.96 -14.08
N GLU A 628 10.29 -22.60 -14.18
CA GLU A 628 11.39 -22.07 -14.99
C GLU A 628 11.00 -22.02 -16.48
N GLY A 629 11.65 -21.13 -17.23
CA GLY A 629 11.34 -20.90 -18.65
C GLY A 629 10.29 -19.79 -18.82
N PRO A 630 9.27 -19.94 -19.70
CA PRO A 630 8.39 -18.84 -20.06
C PRO A 630 7.62 -18.19 -18.90
N GLU A 631 7.26 -18.96 -17.87
CA GLU A 631 6.60 -18.41 -16.67
C GLU A 631 7.56 -17.51 -15.89
N MET A 632 8.80 -17.95 -15.67
CA MET A 632 9.84 -17.13 -15.02
C MET A 632 10.26 -15.93 -15.88
N ASP A 633 10.39 -16.08 -17.19
CA ASP A 633 10.70 -14.97 -18.12
C ASP A 633 9.61 -13.89 -18.05
N LYS A 634 8.34 -14.28 -17.82
CA LYS A 634 7.27 -13.32 -17.57
C LYS A 634 7.42 -12.63 -16.22
N VAL A 635 7.66 -13.39 -15.16
CA VAL A 635 7.71 -12.82 -13.79
C VAL A 635 8.93 -11.94 -13.59
N LEU A 636 10.10 -12.36 -14.06
CA LEU A 636 11.40 -11.69 -13.92
C LEU A 636 12.09 -11.59 -15.28
N PRO A 637 11.70 -10.65 -16.15
CA PRO A 637 12.21 -10.59 -17.52
C PRO A 637 13.74 -10.53 -17.64
N MET A 638 14.42 -9.98 -16.64
CA MET A 638 15.86 -9.76 -16.65
C MET A 638 16.68 -10.96 -16.11
N HIS A 639 16.04 -11.99 -15.53
CA HIS A 639 16.74 -13.03 -14.75
C HIS A 639 17.82 -13.77 -15.55
N SER A 640 17.60 -13.96 -16.85
CA SER A 640 18.53 -14.64 -17.75
C SER A 640 19.84 -13.90 -17.98
N ASN A 641 19.88 -12.59 -17.71
CA ASN A 641 21.09 -11.76 -17.86
C ASN A 641 22.11 -12.00 -16.74
N PHE A 642 21.75 -12.79 -15.72
CA PHE A 642 22.51 -12.96 -14.48
C PHE A 642 22.91 -14.43 -14.20
N PRO A 643 23.64 -15.10 -15.12
CA PRO A 643 24.03 -16.49 -14.92
C PRO A 643 24.92 -16.65 -13.67
N GLY A 644 24.52 -17.54 -12.76
CA GLY A 644 25.23 -17.78 -11.50
C GLY A 644 25.14 -16.65 -10.47
N LYS A 645 24.24 -15.69 -10.66
CA LYS A 645 23.98 -14.58 -9.74
C LYS A 645 22.54 -14.57 -9.22
N THR A 646 21.81 -15.66 -9.41
CA THR A 646 20.48 -15.91 -8.85
C THR A 646 20.49 -17.22 -8.06
N TYR A 647 19.51 -17.39 -7.17
CA TYR A 647 19.37 -18.61 -6.38
C TYR A 647 18.14 -19.41 -6.82
N SER A 648 18.29 -20.74 -6.84
CA SER A 648 17.19 -21.69 -7.02
C SER A 648 16.28 -21.76 -5.78
N ALA A 649 15.11 -22.39 -5.93
CA ALA A 649 14.22 -22.62 -4.80
C ALA A 649 14.89 -23.51 -3.74
N GLU A 650 15.62 -24.55 -4.13
CA GLU A 650 16.30 -25.47 -3.22
C GLU A 650 17.46 -24.83 -2.48
N GLU A 651 18.07 -23.79 -3.07
CA GLU A 651 19.08 -23.00 -2.37
C GLU A 651 18.47 -22.08 -1.33
N LEU A 652 17.24 -21.59 -1.52
CA LEU A 652 16.58 -20.64 -0.62
C LEU A 652 15.59 -21.28 0.36
N TYR A 653 14.97 -22.40 0.02
CA TYR A 653 13.84 -23.00 0.75
C TYR A 653 13.98 -24.53 0.88
N VAL A 654 13.40 -25.09 1.95
CA VAL A 654 13.36 -26.55 2.24
C VAL A 654 12.01 -27.19 1.94
#